data_AF-A0AAN8PUJ7-F1
#
_entry.id   AF-A0AAN8PUJ7-F1
#
_cell.length_a   1.000
_cell.length_b   1.000
_cell.length_c   1.000
_cell.angle_alpha   90.00
_cell.angle_beta   90.00
_cell.angle_gamma   90.00
#
_symmetry.space_group_name_H-M   'P 1'
#
loop_
_entity.id
_entity.type
_entity.pdbx_description
1 polymer ?
#
loop_
_entity_poly.entity_id
_entity_poly.type
_entity_poly.pdbx_seq_one_letter_code
_entity_poly.pdbx_strand_id
1 'polypeptide(L)'
;MSRPVIPPSAPPSPSHQTVQVLEGRLHAAEKDTQQLIDTLNDLGFSQSKNCDSDGRLSPFKARLADTEILQNNYETLVSRVCRTESAIQTMKLGLLNLQGNKDLQKKIQAEVEEKLQVTRQNYESEISKLTRKIKTLKDDLVQEIELKNAAKEEIKQLRTDLEEAVKSKTEATMSMDDYVTCKQKLSRRVSELKEELAMEKSLRSSLEHSHNTLLSRVRDMETVVESEREEVGNINSVCSALKAEVNQLKTDLSQEQILRQQTEESYNKLNTDTDDLKQGLHCTETEKQLITTELDRLRLQYDELISQLEEAKLLMDQHKEKTTALEKENKDLKECLLKVTEDKDKYKQQHKKDVENEKARLSEKINLEEESVDLRTKVKDLGEENLDLIKKIAKCETELYEARDHITCKEKGFTSAASALENELLSLRDQLQKNQSEKEALIKDKESLLEEVNHTVDSMMEERKKLQNDLEDTKLELNTLYTTQAQLERENADLIERLGSVTEQQSSQKKIEETLKDMLDQKNKLAYENGKLQSQVTQMRSELQSAQKDLSDVPQLRKLSKGLQDKYSKAHKDMSETKILVKRLEHQLKQSQSAVQLKEEELQQVIETQKQLEKQIKELLSHIEMIEGREKHKVSHTQKHMEDARAVNREIAGTLEAVMTSHSQLQTVVESLQVELGKKDTLISQLKNQKNREHDEMKHEIKEFESRMEKVREELKKEREKSIKKTSRDISEMKKQNDSLASRNSELVKTNTELRHKMSDKEKSITELQTKVTDQKHKMAYLHKAKKHLEENLVKMKAVKEDMNELESMRDQYIAKNKEQADTIKTFMKQISGLQSELKQLAEAQANTNQLLQQKENALEKERKLREEMKKKYSLTKKREEELYTQKESAEDRLKEAHNESLEISQHLQDAHQWFKGRFDKLQKEIVRSRQTQAKLEEDNAVQTSHLESEKRKAQRVADKAKDMIKESRETITRLATYADFAEHENKNQMRHLENELEFERESSKYTEMKHQNYKAANSRHLDQMIRRLENQLHIDDL
;
A
#
# COMPACT_ATOMS: atom_id res chain seq x y z
N MET A 1 -87.18 -50.54 45.06
CA MET A 1 -87.51 -51.69 45.94
C MET A 1 -88.67 -51.31 46.83
N SER A 2 -89.90 -51.68 46.44
CA SER A 2 -91.12 -51.31 47.18
C SER A 2 -91.56 -52.46 48.08
N ARG A 3 -91.92 -52.17 49.34
CA ARG A 3 -92.62 -53.12 50.23
C ARG A 3 -94.05 -52.62 50.49
N PRO A 4 -95.06 -53.52 50.54
CA PRO A 4 -96.44 -53.13 50.77
C PRO A 4 -96.71 -52.78 52.24
N VAL A 5 -97.74 -51.95 52.46
CA VAL A 5 -98.26 -51.58 53.79
C VAL A 5 -99.42 -52.52 54.16
N ILE A 6 -99.48 -52.93 55.43
CA ILE A 6 -100.57 -53.75 55.99
C ILE A 6 -101.52 -52.86 56.80
N PRO A 7 -102.85 -52.89 56.57
CA PRO A 7 -103.82 -52.16 57.38
C PRO A 7 -104.19 -52.94 58.67
N PRO A 8 -104.36 -52.28 59.84
CA PRO A 8 -104.80 -52.93 61.08
C PRO A 8 -106.33 -53.11 61.17
N SER A 9 -106.77 -54.06 62.00
CA SER A 9 -108.18 -54.43 62.19
C SER A 9 -108.99 -53.42 63.03
N ALA A 10 -110.29 -53.35 62.78
CA ALA A 10 -111.28 -52.75 63.69
C ALA A 10 -111.76 -53.78 64.76
N PRO A 11 -112.28 -53.31 65.93
CA PRO A 11 -112.80 -54.17 66.99
C PRO A 11 -114.31 -54.52 66.83
N PRO A 12 -114.80 -55.61 67.47
CA PRO A 12 -116.20 -56.05 67.37
C PRO A 12 -117.15 -55.33 68.33
N SER A 13 -118.45 -55.31 68.00
CA SER A 13 -119.54 -54.77 68.84
C SER A 13 -120.26 -55.86 69.67
N PRO A 14 -121.02 -55.51 70.73
CA PRO A 14 -121.72 -56.47 71.59
C PRO A 14 -122.84 -57.26 70.87
N SER A 15 -123.11 -58.48 71.34
CA SER A 15 -124.06 -59.41 70.70
C SER A 15 -125.53 -59.16 71.08
N HIS A 16 -126.41 -59.32 70.09
CA HIS A 16 -127.85 -59.04 70.16
C HIS A 16 -128.65 -59.95 71.13
N GLN A 17 -128.04 -61.02 71.64
CA GLN A 17 -128.72 -62.11 72.35
C GLN A 17 -129.30 -61.72 73.70
N THR A 18 -128.66 -60.82 74.45
CA THR A 18 -129.08 -60.45 75.81
C THR A 18 -130.43 -59.72 75.85
N VAL A 19 -130.75 -58.96 74.79
CA VAL A 19 -132.03 -58.23 74.67
C VAL A 19 -133.18 -59.20 74.39
N GLN A 20 -132.97 -60.12 73.44
CA GLN A 20 -133.98 -61.09 72.99
C GLN A 20 -134.47 -62.01 74.11
N VAL A 21 -133.60 -62.35 75.07
CA VAL A 21 -133.96 -63.15 76.26
C VAL A 21 -134.83 -62.37 77.26
N LEU A 22 -134.73 -61.04 77.31
CA LEU A 22 -135.58 -60.20 78.17
C LEU A 22 -136.97 -60.00 77.55
N GLU A 23 -137.04 -59.73 76.25
CA GLU A 23 -138.30 -59.62 75.51
C GLU A 23 -139.14 -60.91 75.61
N GLY A 24 -138.51 -62.08 75.42
CA GLY A 24 -139.20 -63.37 75.54
C GLY A 24 -139.77 -63.66 76.93
N ARG A 25 -139.19 -63.08 78.01
CA ARG A 25 -139.73 -63.22 79.37
C ARG A 25 -140.83 -62.21 79.68
N LEU A 26 -140.82 -61.05 79.04
CA LEU A 26 -141.92 -60.07 79.13
C LEU A 26 -143.20 -60.64 78.50
N HIS A 27 -143.10 -61.16 77.27
CA HIS A 27 -144.23 -61.73 76.53
C HIS A 27 -144.88 -62.94 77.23
N ALA A 28 -144.09 -63.72 77.99
CA ALA A 28 -144.63 -64.78 78.85
C ALA A 28 -145.51 -64.21 79.98
N ALA A 29 -145.03 -63.18 80.69
CA ALA A 29 -145.79 -62.54 81.77
C ALA A 29 -147.05 -61.80 81.27
N GLU A 30 -147.00 -61.22 80.08
CA GLU A 30 -148.17 -60.61 79.41
C GLU A 30 -149.25 -61.66 79.07
N LYS A 31 -148.84 -62.88 78.68
CA LYS A 31 -149.78 -63.99 78.44
C LYS A 31 -150.41 -64.53 79.72
N ASP A 32 -149.61 -64.69 80.78
CA ASP A 32 -150.09 -65.18 82.08
C ASP A 32 -151.07 -64.18 82.73
N THR A 33 -150.84 -62.87 82.55
CA THR A 33 -151.78 -61.84 83.03
C THR A 33 -153.07 -61.76 82.23
N GLN A 34 -153.05 -62.04 80.92
CA GLN A 34 -154.29 -62.14 80.13
C GLN A 34 -155.16 -63.33 80.58
N GLN A 35 -154.57 -64.51 80.84
CA GLN A 35 -155.31 -65.67 81.37
C GLN A 35 -155.92 -65.39 82.76
N LEU A 36 -155.29 -64.54 83.57
CA LEU A 36 -155.84 -64.07 84.84
C LEU A 36 -157.06 -63.17 84.66
N ILE A 37 -157.11 -62.34 83.61
CA ILE A 37 -158.28 -61.52 83.28
C ILE A 37 -159.45 -62.41 82.85
N ASP A 38 -159.20 -63.38 81.99
CA ASP A 38 -160.23 -64.28 81.45
C ASP A 38 -160.85 -65.14 82.58
N THR A 39 -160.02 -65.69 83.48
CA THR A 39 -160.51 -66.44 84.66
C THR A 39 -161.21 -65.59 85.73
N LEU A 40 -160.91 -64.28 85.82
CA LEU A 40 -161.67 -63.37 86.67
C LEU A 40 -163.06 -63.05 86.11
N ASN A 41 -163.21 -62.95 84.77
CA ASN A 41 -164.51 -62.76 84.12
C ASN A 41 -165.46 -63.94 84.40
N ASP A 42 -164.97 -65.19 84.27
CA ASP A 42 -165.75 -66.42 84.52
C ASP A 42 -166.19 -66.56 85.99
N LEU A 43 -165.41 -66.03 86.94
CA LEU A 43 -165.76 -66.02 88.38
C LEU A 43 -166.78 -64.94 88.76
N GLY A 44 -167.47 -64.34 87.79
CA GLY A 44 -168.53 -63.37 88.03
C GLY A 44 -168.04 -61.94 88.33
N PHE A 45 -166.74 -61.66 88.24
CA PHE A 45 -166.19 -60.31 88.37
C PHE A 45 -166.28 -59.52 87.05
N SER A 46 -167.49 -59.40 86.50
CA SER A 46 -167.79 -58.54 85.36
C SER A 46 -168.91 -57.54 85.67
N GLN A 47 -168.66 -56.26 85.38
CA GLN A 47 -169.38 -55.06 85.87
C GLN A 47 -169.18 -54.82 87.38
N SER A 48 -169.04 -53.59 87.88
CA SER A 48 -169.64 -52.31 87.48
C SER A 48 -168.81 -51.13 88.03
N LYS A 49 -168.96 -49.85 87.68
CA LYS A 49 -169.76 -49.12 86.66
C LYS A 49 -169.14 -47.72 86.53
N ASN A 50 -169.28 -47.05 85.38
CA ASN A 50 -169.18 -45.59 85.33
C ASN A 50 -170.48 -44.95 85.84
N CYS A 51 -170.38 -43.67 86.23
CA CYS A 51 -171.39 -42.59 86.20
C CYS A 51 -171.66 -41.87 87.54
N ASP A 52 -171.80 -40.55 87.43
CA ASP A 52 -172.48 -39.67 88.37
C ASP A 52 -174.02 -39.85 88.35
N SER A 53 -174.70 -39.09 89.22
CA SER A 53 -176.13 -38.76 89.23
C SER A 53 -177.14 -39.82 89.72
N ASP A 54 -177.41 -39.72 91.03
CA ASP A 54 -178.70 -39.68 91.74
C ASP A 54 -179.92 -40.53 91.27
N GLY A 55 -180.55 -41.23 92.23
CA GLY A 55 -181.77 -42.02 92.01
C GLY A 55 -182.04 -43.05 93.12
N ARG A 56 -183.20 -42.94 93.81
CA ARG A 56 -183.61 -43.87 94.88
C ARG A 56 -184.10 -45.23 94.34
N LEU A 57 -183.83 -46.34 95.04
CA LEU A 57 -184.77 -47.49 95.13
C LEU A 57 -184.44 -48.51 96.26
N SER A 58 -185.51 -49.00 96.91
CA SER A 58 -185.76 -50.15 97.80
C SER A 58 -184.66 -51.17 98.24
N PRO A 59 -184.79 -51.80 99.43
CA PRO A 59 -183.73 -52.63 100.05
C PRO A 59 -183.78 -54.14 99.70
N PHE A 60 -182.61 -54.78 99.78
CA PHE A 60 -182.43 -56.24 99.80
C PHE A 60 -181.90 -56.70 101.18
N LYS A 61 -182.17 -57.94 101.59
CA LYS A 61 -181.86 -58.45 102.96
C LYS A 61 -181.14 -59.81 102.91
N ALA A 62 -180.25 -60.03 103.87
CA ALA A 62 -179.18 -61.04 103.80
C ALA A 62 -179.61 -62.52 103.85
N ARG A 63 -178.71 -63.39 103.39
CA ARG A 63 -178.54 -64.78 103.84
C ARG A 63 -177.06 -65.03 104.21
N LEU A 64 -176.83 -65.95 105.13
CA LEU A 64 -175.51 -66.34 105.65
C LEU A 64 -174.83 -67.37 104.75
N ALA A 65 -173.49 -67.34 104.70
CA ALA A 65 -172.62 -68.39 104.15
C ALA A 65 -171.24 -68.34 104.84
N ASP A 66 -170.49 -69.45 104.79
CA ASP A 66 -169.46 -69.83 105.78
C ASP A 66 -168.21 -68.97 105.96
N THR A 67 -167.67 -69.05 107.19
CA THR A 67 -166.50 -68.33 107.69
C THR A 67 -165.16 -68.76 107.07
N GLU A 68 -165.01 -70.02 106.68
CA GLU A 68 -163.71 -70.57 106.23
C GLU A 68 -163.23 -69.97 104.90
N ILE A 69 -164.16 -69.64 104.00
CA ILE A 69 -163.86 -69.06 102.68
C ILE A 69 -163.17 -67.69 102.81
N LEU A 70 -163.50 -66.92 103.86
CA LEU A 70 -162.94 -65.59 104.06
C LEU A 70 -161.46 -65.63 104.49
N GLN A 71 -161.03 -66.65 105.23
CA GLN A 71 -159.66 -66.79 105.72
C GLN A 71 -158.67 -67.12 104.58
N ASN A 72 -159.01 -68.11 103.73
CA ASN A 72 -158.18 -68.49 102.57
C ASN A 72 -157.94 -67.31 101.60
N ASN A 73 -158.94 -66.44 101.42
CA ASN A 73 -158.82 -65.25 100.58
C ASN A 73 -157.83 -64.22 101.15
N TYR A 74 -157.77 -64.06 102.48
CA TYR A 74 -156.82 -63.16 103.14
C TYR A 74 -155.37 -63.65 103.04
N GLU A 75 -155.11 -64.93 103.30
CA GLU A 75 -153.76 -65.52 103.17
C GLU A 75 -153.25 -65.47 101.73
N THR A 76 -154.14 -65.71 100.75
CA THR A 76 -153.84 -65.58 99.33
C THR A 76 -153.43 -64.16 98.95
N LEU A 77 -154.12 -63.15 99.48
CA LEU A 77 -153.82 -61.74 99.22
C LEU A 77 -152.46 -61.33 99.80
N VAL A 78 -152.19 -61.62 101.07
CA VAL A 78 -150.89 -61.33 101.72
C VAL A 78 -149.74 -62.02 100.98
N SER A 79 -149.92 -63.30 100.65
CA SER A 79 -148.96 -64.07 99.84
C SER A 79 -148.73 -63.48 98.45
N ARG A 80 -149.66 -62.69 97.90
CA ARG A 80 -149.48 -61.97 96.62
C ARG A 80 -148.72 -60.67 96.84
N VAL A 81 -149.06 -59.89 97.87
CA VAL A 81 -148.41 -58.61 98.23
C VAL A 81 -146.91 -58.80 98.48
N CYS A 82 -146.52 -59.78 99.32
CA CYS A 82 -145.10 -60.02 99.61
C CYS A 82 -144.30 -60.46 98.37
N ARG A 83 -144.92 -61.21 97.44
CA ARG A 83 -144.30 -61.56 96.14
C ARG A 83 -144.12 -60.34 95.25
N THR A 84 -145.11 -59.43 95.18
CA THR A 84 -144.96 -58.18 94.42
C THR A 84 -143.93 -57.23 95.03
N GLU A 85 -143.84 -57.15 96.37
CA GLU A 85 -142.82 -56.35 97.04
C GLU A 85 -141.41 -56.89 96.76
N SER A 86 -141.21 -58.20 96.86
CA SER A 86 -139.92 -58.84 96.55
C SER A 86 -139.51 -58.62 95.09
N ALA A 87 -140.46 -58.61 94.15
CA ALA A 87 -140.20 -58.24 92.76
C ALA A 87 -139.79 -56.76 92.61
N ILE A 88 -140.47 -55.83 93.29
CA ILE A 88 -140.14 -54.40 93.27
C ILE A 88 -138.76 -54.12 93.89
N GLN A 89 -138.43 -54.75 95.02
CA GLN A 89 -137.09 -54.70 95.63
C GLN A 89 -136.02 -55.18 94.63
N THR A 90 -136.26 -56.30 93.97
CA THR A 90 -135.37 -56.86 92.95
C THR A 90 -135.18 -55.91 91.76
N MET A 91 -136.28 -55.33 91.23
CA MET A 91 -136.22 -54.36 90.13
C MET A 91 -135.48 -53.08 90.53
N LYS A 92 -135.68 -52.58 91.75
CA LYS A 92 -134.97 -51.40 92.28
C LYS A 92 -133.47 -51.64 92.39
N LEU A 93 -133.06 -52.82 92.86
CA LEU A 93 -131.65 -53.23 92.90
C LEU A 93 -131.06 -53.36 91.49
N GLY A 94 -131.81 -53.95 90.55
CA GLY A 94 -131.42 -54.04 89.14
C GLY A 94 -131.23 -52.67 88.47
N LEU A 95 -132.13 -51.71 88.73
CA LEU A 95 -132.02 -50.34 88.22
C LEU A 95 -130.82 -49.59 88.81
N LEU A 96 -130.53 -49.75 90.10
CA LEU A 96 -129.34 -49.18 90.73
C LEU A 96 -128.04 -49.76 90.14
N ASN A 97 -128.00 -51.07 89.92
CA ASN A 97 -126.85 -51.73 89.27
C ASN A 97 -126.68 -51.29 87.80
N LEU A 98 -127.78 -51.13 87.05
CA LEU A 98 -127.75 -50.60 85.68
C LEU A 98 -127.24 -49.16 85.62
N GLN A 99 -127.67 -48.29 86.55
CA GLN A 99 -127.19 -46.91 86.63
C GLN A 99 -125.72 -46.85 87.04
N GLY A 100 -125.30 -47.66 88.03
CA GLY A 100 -123.90 -47.78 88.42
C GLY A 100 -122.99 -48.25 87.29
N ASN A 101 -123.41 -49.28 86.55
CA ASN A 101 -122.71 -49.76 85.35
C ASN A 101 -122.62 -48.68 84.26
N LYS A 102 -123.70 -47.93 84.03
CA LYS A 102 -123.75 -46.85 83.03
C LYS A 102 -122.79 -45.70 83.35
N ASP A 103 -122.69 -45.30 84.62
CA ASP A 103 -121.78 -44.23 85.04
C ASP A 103 -120.32 -44.72 85.18
N LEU A 104 -120.10 -46.00 85.47
CA LEU A 104 -118.78 -46.62 85.35
C LEU A 104 -118.31 -46.70 83.89
N GLN A 105 -119.19 -47.09 82.97
CA GLN A 105 -118.89 -47.18 81.54
C GLN A 105 -118.53 -45.81 80.94
N LYS A 106 -119.21 -44.72 81.36
CA LYS A 106 -118.81 -43.34 81.01
C LYS A 106 -117.39 -43.00 81.47
N LYS A 107 -117.02 -43.37 82.71
CA LYS A 107 -115.66 -43.12 83.24
C LYS A 107 -114.60 -43.89 82.44
N ILE A 108 -114.84 -45.17 82.18
CA ILE A 108 -113.96 -46.01 81.37
C ILE A 108 -113.80 -45.42 79.96
N GLN A 109 -114.88 -44.96 79.33
CA GLN A 109 -114.81 -44.36 78.00
C GLN A 109 -114.02 -43.03 78.00
N ALA A 110 -114.24 -42.15 78.98
CA ALA A 110 -113.45 -40.91 79.10
C ALA A 110 -111.95 -41.19 79.32
N GLU A 111 -111.60 -42.17 80.16
CA GLU A 111 -110.21 -42.58 80.41
C GLU A 111 -109.56 -43.22 79.17
N VAL A 112 -110.34 -43.95 78.36
CA VAL A 112 -109.89 -44.48 77.06
C VAL A 112 -109.68 -43.34 76.06
N GLU A 113 -110.61 -42.39 75.96
CA GLU A 113 -110.51 -41.25 75.04
C GLU A 113 -109.32 -40.34 75.37
N GLU A 114 -109.06 -40.06 76.65
CA GLU A 114 -107.87 -39.32 77.12
C GLU A 114 -106.57 -40.05 76.75
N LYS A 115 -106.46 -41.36 77.03
CA LYS A 115 -105.29 -42.16 76.65
C LYS A 115 -105.07 -42.16 75.14
N LEU A 116 -106.14 -42.29 74.35
CA LEU A 116 -106.08 -42.29 72.90
C LEU A 116 -105.66 -40.91 72.35
N GLN A 117 -106.08 -39.81 73.00
CA GLN A 117 -105.61 -38.45 72.68
C GLN A 117 -104.12 -38.26 72.98
N VAL A 118 -103.64 -38.69 74.14
CA VAL A 118 -102.21 -38.63 74.50
C VAL A 118 -101.37 -39.48 73.54
N THR A 119 -101.82 -40.68 73.18
CA THR A 119 -101.16 -41.53 72.18
C THR A 119 -101.09 -40.86 70.80
N ARG A 120 -102.16 -40.19 70.34
CA ARG A 120 -102.14 -39.41 69.08
C ARG A 120 -101.12 -38.27 69.12
N GLN A 121 -101.12 -37.46 70.17
CA GLN A 121 -100.18 -36.35 70.34
C GLN A 121 -98.72 -36.81 70.35
N ASN A 122 -98.43 -37.98 70.95
CA ASN A 122 -97.10 -38.59 70.93
C ASN A 122 -96.69 -38.98 69.49
N TYR A 123 -97.56 -39.64 68.73
CA TYR A 123 -97.27 -39.98 67.33
C TYR A 123 -97.15 -38.74 66.42
N GLU A 124 -97.98 -37.71 66.60
CA GLU A 124 -97.88 -36.44 65.87
C GLU A 124 -96.55 -35.72 66.17
N SER A 125 -96.11 -35.74 67.44
CA SER A 125 -94.80 -35.23 67.87
C SER A 125 -93.64 -36.01 67.26
N GLU A 126 -93.75 -37.34 67.17
CA GLU A 126 -92.73 -38.21 66.57
C GLU A 126 -92.66 -38.05 65.04
N ILE A 127 -93.80 -38.06 64.34
CA ILE A 127 -93.90 -37.73 62.91
C ILE A 127 -93.31 -36.35 62.63
N SER A 128 -93.56 -35.36 63.50
CA SER A 128 -93.00 -34.01 63.38
C SER A 128 -91.48 -33.95 63.61
N LYS A 129 -90.90 -34.88 64.39
CA LYS A 129 -89.44 -35.02 64.56
C LYS A 129 -88.81 -35.75 63.37
N LEU A 130 -89.42 -36.84 62.93
CA LEU A 130 -88.98 -37.62 61.77
C LEU A 130 -89.03 -36.80 60.49
N THR A 131 -90.10 -36.03 60.26
CA THR A 131 -90.23 -35.12 59.10
C THR A 131 -89.13 -34.07 59.08
N ARG A 132 -88.80 -33.46 60.24
CA ARG A 132 -87.66 -32.54 60.36
C ARG A 132 -86.32 -33.23 60.07
N LYS A 133 -86.08 -34.41 60.64
CA LYS A 133 -84.83 -35.16 60.39
C LYS A 133 -84.70 -35.64 58.93
N ILE A 134 -85.80 -36.00 58.28
CA ILE A 134 -85.85 -36.30 56.83
C ILE A 134 -85.57 -35.06 55.99
N LYS A 135 -85.97 -33.86 56.43
CA LYS A 135 -85.57 -32.61 55.76
C LYS A 135 -84.07 -32.38 55.91
N THR A 136 -83.53 -32.36 57.13
CA THR A 136 -82.09 -32.14 57.37
C THR A 136 -81.24 -33.11 56.55
N LEU A 137 -81.53 -34.42 56.59
CA LEU A 137 -80.80 -35.43 55.81
C LEU A 137 -80.93 -35.29 54.28
N LYS A 138 -81.90 -34.52 53.77
CA LYS A 138 -81.98 -34.16 52.35
C LYS A 138 -81.16 -32.92 52.04
N ASP A 139 -81.24 -31.91 52.91
CA ASP A 139 -80.46 -30.68 52.80
C ASP A 139 -78.95 -31.02 52.86
N ASP A 140 -78.53 -31.86 53.83
CA ASP A 140 -77.18 -32.43 53.97
C ASP A 140 -76.73 -33.17 52.69
N LEU A 141 -77.61 -34.01 52.13
CA LEU A 141 -77.31 -34.81 50.92
C LEU A 141 -77.14 -33.94 49.67
N VAL A 142 -77.88 -32.83 49.56
CA VAL A 142 -77.69 -31.86 48.47
C VAL A 142 -76.33 -31.18 48.61
N GLN A 143 -75.98 -30.74 49.83
CA GLN A 143 -74.68 -30.11 50.10
C GLN A 143 -73.50 -31.05 49.78
N GLU A 144 -73.58 -32.33 50.16
CA GLU A 144 -72.58 -33.34 49.81
C GLU A 144 -72.48 -33.59 48.29
N ILE A 145 -73.59 -33.51 47.55
CA ILE A 145 -73.58 -33.62 46.08
C ILE A 145 -72.93 -32.37 45.44
N GLU A 146 -73.19 -31.18 45.98
CA GLU A 146 -72.58 -29.93 45.51
C GLU A 146 -71.07 -29.91 45.77
N LEU A 147 -70.62 -30.23 46.99
CA LEU A 147 -69.20 -30.36 47.35
C LEU A 147 -68.48 -31.41 46.49
N LYS A 148 -69.12 -32.57 46.28
CA LYS A 148 -68.60 -33.63 45.41
C LYS A 148 -68.53 -33.23 43.94
N ASN A 149 -69.34 -32.29 43.47
CA ASN A 149 -69.26 -31.78 42.11
C ASN A 149 -68.20 -30.66 42.01
N ALA A 150 -68.10 -29.76 42.99
CA ALA A 150 -67.01 -28.78 43.07
C ALA A 150 -65.62 -29.45 43.03
N ALA A 151 -65.42 -30.49 43.85
CA ALA A 151 -64.17 -31.26 43.87
C ALA A 151 -63.88 -32.00 42.53
N LYS A 152 -64.90 -32.34 41.71
CA LYS A 152 -64.67 -32.90 40.37
C LYS A 152 -64.21 -31.85 39.38
N GLU A 153 -64.77 -30.65 39.44
CA GLU A 153 -64.34 -29.56 38.55
C GLU A 153 -62.93 -29.05 38.93
N GLU A 154 -62.61 -29.02 40.22
CA GLU A 154 -61.23 -28.80 40.71
C GLU A 154 -60.27 -29.89 40.19
N ILE A 155 -60.63 -31.17 40.28
CA ILE A 155 -59.84 -32.28 39.73
C ILE A 155 -59.71 -32.22 38.20
N LYS A 156 -60.67 -31.62 37.47
CA LYS A 156 -60.54 -31.36 36.03
C LYS A 156 -59.56 -30.22 35.76
N GLN A 157 -59.69 -29.09 36.47
CA GLN A 157 -58.80 -27.94 36.31
C GLN A 157 -57.34 -28.34 36.61
N LEU A 158 -57.10 -29.03 37.72
CA LEU A 158 -55.77 -29.55 38.08
C LEU A 158 -55.21 -30.57 37.06
N ARG A 159 -56.04 -31.16 36.19
CA ARG A 159 -55.58 -31.98 35.06
C ARG A 159 -55.24 -31.14 33.84
N THR A 160 -56.06 -30.17 33.46
CA THR A 160 -55.74 -29.26 32.35
C THR A 160 -54.47 -28.46 32.65
N ASP A 161 -54.33 -27.95 33.87
CA ASP A 161 -53.15 -27.20 34.31
C ASP A 161 -51.88 -28.08 34.28
N LEU A 162 -52.02 -29.38 34.63
CA LEU A 162 -50.93 -30.35 34.57
C LEU A 162 -50.57 -30.73 33.12
N GLU A 163 -51.57 -30.91 32.24
CA GLU A 163 -51.36 -31.20 30.82
C GLU A 163 -50.69 -30.02 30.10
N GLU A 164 -51.09 -28.77 30.39
CA GLU A 164 -50.43 -27.56 29.89
C GLU A 164 -49.01 -27.41 30.45
N ALA A 165 -48.80 -27.65 31.76
CA ALA A 165 -47.46 -27.60 32.36
C ALA A 165 -46.52 -28.68 31.80
N VAL A 166 -47.02 -29.89 31.51
CA VAL A 166 -46.26 -30.95 30.85
C VAL A 166 -45.93 -30.57 29.40
N LYS A 167 -46.90 -30.02 28.65
CA LYS A 167 -46.68 -29.55 27.28
C LYS A 167 -45.62 -28.44 27.22
N SER A 168 -45.77 -27.39 28.04
CA SER A 168 -44.83 -26.28 28.14
C SER A 168 -43.42 -26.76 28.52
N LYS A 169 -43.33 -27.74 29.44
CA LYS A 169 -42.06 -28.38 29.78
C LYS A 169 -41.44 -29.14 28.59
N THR A 170 -42.23 -29.86 27.79
CA THR A 170 -41.70 -30.56 26.60
C THR A 170 -41.21 -29.60 25.52
N GLU A 171 -41.93 -28.51 25.27
CA GLU A 171 -41.53 -27.45 24.33
C GLU A 171 -40.23 -26.78 24.80
N ALA A 172 -40.09 -26.50 26.10
CA ALA A 172 -38.87 -25.96 26.68
C ALA A 172 -37.68 -26.93 26.56
N THR A 173 -37.87 -28.25 26.73
CA THR A 173 -36.79 -29.23 26.52
C THR A 173 -36.36 -29.33 25.06
N MET A 174 -37.30 -29.31 24.11
CA MET A 174 -36.97 -29.34 22.67
C MET A 174 -36.16 -28.09 22.28
N SER A 175 -36.59 -26.90 22.74
CA SER A 175 -35.83 -25.66 22.51
C SER A 175 -34.43 -25.71 23.12
N MET A 176 -34.27 -26.33 24.31
CA MET A 176 -32.96 -26.51 24.93
C MET A 176 -32.04 -27.44 24.12
N ASP A 177 -32.56 -28.53 23.56
CA ASP A 177 -31.79 -29.45 22.70
C ASP A 177 -31.40 -28.80 21.36
N ASP A 178 -32.25 -27.95 20.79
CA ASP A 178 -31.91 -27.11 19.63
C ASP A 178 -30.79 -26.12 19.96
N TYR A 179 -30.84 -25.45 21.12
CA TYR A 179 -29.76 -24.56 21.57
C TYR A 179 -28.45 -25.32 21.82
N VAL A 180 -28.50 -26.53 22.39
CA VAL A 180 -27.32 -27.41 22.55
C VAL A 180 -26.74 -27.79 21.19
N THR A 181 -27.60 -28.17 20.24
CA THR A 181 -27.19 -28.54 18.87
C THR A 181 -26.59 -27.35 18.12
N CYS A 182 -27.18 -26.16 18.24
CA CYS A 182 -26.66 -24.91 17.69
C CYS A 182 -25.30 -24.55 18.30
N LYS A 183 -25.19 -24.61 19.63
CA LYS A 183 -23.93 -24.41 20.36
C LYS A 183 -22.83 -25.36 19.87
N GLN A 184 -23.14 -26.63 19.64
CA GLN A 184 -22.18 -27.59 19.07
C GLN A 184 -21.73 -27.22 17.65
N LYS A 185 -22.64 -26.83 16.75
CA LYS A 185 -22.30 -26.37 15.40
C LYS A 185 -21.38 -25.14 15.43
N LEU A 186 -21.73 -24.14 16.22
CA LEU A 186 -20.91 -22.94 16.43
C LEU A 186 -19.54 -23.27 17.03
N SER A 187 -19.47 -24.22 17.96
CA SER A 187 -18.22 -24.65 18.59
C SER A 187 -17.26 -25.31 17.59
N ARG A 188 -17.78 -26.09 16.63
CA ARG A 188 -16.98 -26.67 15.53
C ARG A 188 -16.46 -25.58 14.60
N ARG A 189 -17.32 -24.66 14.13
CA ARG A 189 -16.87 -23.55 13.26
C ARG A 189 -15.83 -22.65 13.94
N VAL A 190 -15.90 -22.46 15.26
CA VAL A 190 -14.89 -21.74 16.04
C VAL A 190 -13.56 -22.50 16.18
N SER A 191 -13.56 -23.84 16.07
CA SER A 191 -12.30 -24.63 15.95
C SER A 191 -11.74 -24.57 14.54
N GLU A 192 -12.57 -24.77 13.51
CA GLU A 192 -12.18 -24.66 12.10
C GLU A 192 -11.53 -23.29 11.81
N LEU A 193 -12.16 -22.19 12.23
CA LEU A 193 -11.61 -20.83 12.10
C LEU A 193 -10.28 -20.61 12.84
N LYS A 194 -9.98 -21.38 13.90
CA LYS A 194 -8.68 -21.32 14.59
C LYS A 194 -7.60 -22.09 13.83
N GLU A 195 -7.97 -23.20 13.19
CA GLU A 195 -7.08 -24.00 12.35
C GLU A 195 -6.77 -23.26 11.04
N GLU A 196 -7.79 -22.69 10.37
CA GLU A 196 -7.63 -21.75 9.25
C GLU A 196 -6.67 -20.59 9.61
N LEU A 197 -6.89 -19.92 10.75
CA LEU A 197 -6.03 -18.84 11.22
C LEU A 197 -4.60 -19.29 11.61
N ALA A 198 -4.42 -20.55 12.03
CA ALA A 198 -3.11 -21.11 12.33
C ALA A 198 -2.32 -21.43 11.05
N MET A 199 -2.99 -21.99 10.04
CA MET A 199 -2.42 -22.24 8.71
C MET A 199 -2.03 -20.92 8.03
N GLU A 200 -2.91 -19.91 8.03
CA GLU A 200 -2.63 -18.59 7.45
C GLU A 200 -1.43 -17.91 8.14
N LYS A 201 -1.31 -17.98 9.47
CA LYS A 201 -0.11 -17.48 10.18
C LYS A 201 1.17 -18.22 9.78
N SER A 202 1.09 -19.52 9.54
CA SER A 202 2.24 -20.32 9.10
C SER A 202 2.65 -19.97 7.67
N LEU A 203 1.69 -19.87 6.75
CA LEU A 203 1.90 -19.46 5.37
C LEU A 203 2.48 -18.04 5.28
N ARG A 204 1.90 -17.09 6.02
CA ARG A 204 2.39 -15.72 6.10
C ARG A 204 3.82 -15.63 6.64
N SER A 205 4.14 -16.38 7.70
CA SER A 205 5.51 -16.46 8.23
C SER A 205 6.50 -17.04 7.20
N SER A 206 6.08 -18.04 6.42
CA SER A 206 6.88 -18.60 5.33
C SER A 206 7.10 -17.60 4.18
N LEU A 207 6.07 -16.84 3.79
CA LEU A 207 6.16 -15.77 2.80
C LEU A 207 7.05 -14.61 3.28
N GLU A 208 6.89 -14.18 4.53
CA GLU A 208 7.73 -13.16 5.15
C GLU A 208 9.21 -13.63 5.24
N HIS A 209 9.47 -14.91 5.53
CA HIS A 209 10.82 -15.47 5.45
C HIS A 209 11.38 -15.45 4.02
N SER A 210 10.62 -15.95 3.04
CA SER A 210 11.03 -15.96 1.62
C SER A 210 11.30 -14.55 1.07
N HIS A 211 10.46 -13.58 1.44
CA HIS A 211 10.63 -12.18 1.08
C HIS A 211 11.89 -11.58 1.71
N ASN A 212 12.18 -11.90 2.99
CA ASN A 212 13.42 -11.48 3.64
C ASN A 212 14.67 -12.13 3.00
N THR A 213 14.60 -13.39 2.57
CA THR A 213 15.68 -14.04 1.79
C THR A 213 15.89 -13.33 0.44
N LEU A 214 14.82 -12.98 -0.26
CA LEU A 214 14.90 -12.23 -1.51
C LEU A 214 15.51 -10.84 -1.30
N LEU A 215 15.08 -10.11 -0.27
CA LEU A 215 15.66 -8.81 0.11
C LEU A 215 17.13 -8.92 0.55
N SER A 216 17.56 -10.03 1.15
CA SER A 216 18.99 -10.28 1.39
C SER A 216 19.72 -10.37 0.06
N ARG A 217 19.26 -11.26 -0.84
CA ARG A 217 19.87 -11.48 -2.15
C ARG A 217 19.87 -10.23 -3.04
N VAL A 218 18.90 -9.34 -2.90
CA VAL A 218 18.91 -8.02 -3.56
C VAL A 218 20.03 -7.14 -2.99
N ARG A 219 20.19 -7.05 -1.66
CA ARG A 219 21.32 -6.31 -1.05
C ARG A 219 22.68 -6.91 -1.40
N ASP A 220 22.77 -8.24 -1.47
CA ASP A 220 23.97 -8.96 -1.90
C ASP A 220 24.30 -8.66 -3.38
N MET A 221 23.28 -8.40 -4.22
CA MET A 221 23.46 -7.94 -5.59
C MET A 221 23.83 -6.45 -5.66
N GLU A 222 23.23 -5.61 -4.81
CA GLU A 222 23.54 -4.18 -4.69
C GLU A 222 25.01 -3.96 -4.28
N THR A 223 25.54 -4.74 -3.32
CA THR A 223 26.95 -4.63 -2.91
C THR A 223 27.91 -5.08 -4.01
N VAL A 224 27.58 -6.14 -4.77
CA VAL A 224 28.37 -6.57 -5.95
C VAL A 224 28.35 -5.48 -7.02
N VAL A 225 27.18 -4.92 -7.33
CA VAL A 225 27.04 -3.80 -8.30
C VAL A 225 27.82 -2.56 -7.86
N GLU A 226 27.90 -2.27 -6.56
CA GLU A 226 28.70 -1.14 -6.07
C GLU A 226 30.20 -1.43 -6.13
N SER A 227 30.67 -2.65 -5.84
CA SER A 227 32.08 -3.02 -6.08
C SER A 227 32.46 -2.98 -7.56
N GLU A 228 31.58 -3.40 -8.47
CA GLU A 228 31.79 -3.26 -9.93
C GLU A 228 31.82 -1.79 -10.36
N ARG A 229 31.04 -0.90 -9.70
CA ARG A 229 31.11 0.56 -9.91
C ARG A 229 32.42 1.15 -9.41
N GLU A 230 32.93 0.70 -8.26
CA GLU A 230 34.25 1.09 -7.76
C GLU A 230 35.37 0.60 -8.70
N GLU A 231 35.33 -0.64 -9.19
CA GLU A 231 36.29 -1.14 -10.18
C GLU A 231 36.22 -0.37 -11.51
N VAL A 232 35.04 -0.07 -12.04
CA VAL A 232 34.88 0.80 -13.22
C VAL A 232 35.38 2.22 -12.95
N GLY A 233 35.22 2.74 -11.72
CA GLY A 233 35.81 4.00 -11.29
C GLY A 233 37.34 3.98 -11.30
N ASN A 234 37.93 2.90 -10.79
CA ASN A 234 39.38 2.67 -10.78
C ASN A 234 39.95 2.47 -12.19
N ILE A 235 39.25 1.75 -13.08
CA ILE A 235 39.63 1.62 -14.49
C ILE A 235 39.55 2.98 -15.18
N ASN A 236 38.52 3.80 -14.93
CA ASN A 236 38.43 5.15 -15.49
C ASN A 236 39.52 6.10 -14.98
N SER A 237 39.92 6.00 -13.70
CA SER A 237 41.01 6.82 -13.16
C SER A 237 42.36 6.40 -13.74
N VAL A 238 42.64 5.09 -13.86
CA VAL A 238 43.83 4.56 -14.55
C VAL A 238 43.85 4.94 -16.03
N CYS A 239 42.74 4.82 -16.76
CA CYS A 239 42.65 5.28 -18.15
C CYS A 239 42.82 6.80 -18.29
N SER A 240 42.48 7.59 -17.26
CA SER A 240 42.70 9.04 -17.25
C SER A 240 44.15 9.40 -16.94
N ALA A 241 44.80 8.68 -16.01
CA ALA A 241 46.23 8.79 -15.74
C ALA A 241 47.06 8.43 -16.99
N LEU A 242 46.75 7.31 -17.66
CA LEU A 242 47.40 6.90 -18.90
C LEU A 242 47.20 7.93 -20.03
N LYS A 243 46.04 8.59 -20.12
CA LYS A 243 45.82 9.70 -21.07
C LYS A 243 46.67 10.93 -20.72
N ALA A 244 46.84 11.26 -19.44
CA ALA A 244 47.70 12.34 -18.99
C ALA A 244 49.17 12.03 -19.29
N GLU A 245 49.64 10.81 -18.99
CA GLU A 245 50.99 10.32 -19.29
C GLU A 245 51.27 10.31 -20.80
N VAL A 246 50.34 9.83 -21.64
CA VAL A 246 50.44 9.90 -23.11
C VAL A 246 50.46 11.34 -23.62
N ASN A 247 49.86 12.30 -22.92
CA ASN A 247 49.95 13.71 -23.30
C ASN A 247 51.26 14.35 -22.82
N GLN A 248 51.77 13.98 -21.64
CA GLN A 248 53.09 14.38 -21.14
C GLN A 248 54.20 13.88 -22.09
N LEU A 249 54.19 12.60 -22.46
CA LEU A 249 55.14 12.02 -23.41
C LEU A 249 55.09 12.69 -24.79
N LYS A 250 53.95 13.26 -25.21
CA LYS A 250 53.86 14.09 -26.44
C LYS A 250 54.50 15.47 -26.23
N THR A 251 54.30 16.12 -25.09
CA THR A 251 54.97 17.41 -24.81
C THR A 251 56.47 17.22 -24.68
N ASP A 252 56.92 16.15 -24.04
CA ASP A 252 58.34 15.82 -23.87
C ASP A 252 58.99 15.50 -25.22
N LEU A 253 58.32 14.69 -26.06
CA LEU A 253 58.76 14.44 -27.45
C LEU A 253 58.82 15.74 -28.28
N SER A 254 57.89 16.67 -28.09
CA SER A 254 57.91 17.97 -28.77
C SER A 254 59.03 18.88 -28.27
N GLN A 255 59.37 18.82 -26.98
CA GLN A 255 60.52 19.56 -26.42
C GLN A 255 61.84 18.97 -26.94
N GLU A 256 61.97 17.64 -26.96
CA GLU A 256 63.16 16.96 -27.47
C GLU A 256 63.36 17.19 -28.98
N GLN A 257 62.27 17.30 -29.76
CA GLN A 257 62.34 17.73 -31.16
C GLN A 257 62.87 19.17 -31.31
N ILE A 258 62.49 20.09 -30.42
CA ILE A 258 62.99 21.47 -30.42
C ILE A 258 64.47 21.53 -30.00
N LEU A 259 64.86 20.81 -28.95
CA LEU A 259 66.26 20.70 -28.50
C LEU A 259 67.15 20.07 -29.57
N ARG A 260 66.64 19.05 -30.27
CA ARG A 260 67.29 18.45 -31.42
C ARG A 260 67.45 19.44 -32.57
N GLN A 261 66.40 20.21 -32.91
CA GLN A 261 66.51 21.22 -33.96
C GLN A 261 67.53 22.31 -33.59
N GLN A 262 67.55 22.79 -32.34
CA GLN A 262 68.52 23.78 -31.85
C GLN A 262 69.97 23.25 -31.88
N THR A 263 70.18 21.96 -31.62
CA THR A 263 71.50 21.33 -31.70
C THR A 263 71.94 21.03 -33.14
N GLU A 264 71.02 20.66 -34.04
CA GLU A 264 71.28 20.57 -35.49
C GLU A 264 71.58 21.97 -36.09
N GLU A 265 70.86 23.03 -35.71
CA GLU A 265 71.15 24.42 -36.07
C GLU A 265 72.54 24.87 -35.55
N SER A 266 72.86 24.55 -34.31
CA SER A 266 74.17 24.85 -33.70
C SER A 266 75.32 24.09 -34.38
N TYR A 267 75.11 22.82 -34.75
CA TYR A 267 76.07 22.02 -35.50
C TYR A 267 76.31 22.58 -36.90
N ASN A 268 75.23 22.93 -37.63
CA ASN A 268 75.33 23.54 -38.95
C ASN A 268 76.10 24.86 -38.90
N LYS A 269 75.88 25.69 -37.87
CA LYS A 269 76.63 26.93 -37.67
C LYS A 269 78.10 26.67 -37.33
N LEU A 270 78.40 25.71 -36.46
CA LEU A 270 79.78 25.34 -36.16
C LEU A 270 80.51 24.81 -37.42
N ASN A 271 79.79 24.17 -38.34
CA ASN A 271 80.34 23.76 -39.63
C ASN A 271 80.60 24.95 -40.57
N THR A 272 79.71 25.96 -40.66
CA THR A 272 80.00 27.19 -41.43
C THR A 272 81.17 27.95 -40.85
N ASP A 273 81.22 28.14 -39.53
CA ASP A 273 82.32 28.81 -38.85
C ASP A 273 83.66 28.06 -39.08
N THR A 274 83.61 26.72 -39.21
CA THR A 274 84.77 25.87 -39.55
C THR A 274 85.20 26.01 -41.01
N ASP A 275 84.28 26.21 -41.96
CA ASP A 275 84.60 26.42 -43.37
C ASP A 275 85.11 27.85 -43.64
N ASP A 276 84.56 28.85 -42.96
CA ASP A 276 85.07 30.24 -42.96
C ASP A 276 86.49 30.31 -42.37
N LEU A 277 86.77 29.56 -41.28
CA LEU A 277 88.12 29.43 -40.74
C LEU A 277 89.11 28.78 -41.72
N LYS A 278 88.67 27.82 -42.56
CA LYS A 278 89.52 27.25 -43.63
C LYS A 278 89.84 28.30 -44.69
N GLN A 279 88.87 29.14 -45.08
CA GLN A 279 89.12 30.25 -46.01
C GLN A 279 90.07 31.28 -45.41
N GLY A 280 89.87 31.71 -44.16
CA GLY A 280 90.77 32.63 -43.46
C GLY A 280 92.19 32.10 -43.32
N LEU A 281 92.35 30.80 -43.08
CA LEU A 281 93.66 30.13 -43.02
C LEU A 281 94.32 30.08 -44.42
N HIS A 282 93.56 29.83 -45.49
CA HIS A 282 94.08 29.94 -46.86
C HIS A 282 94.51 31.38 -47.21
N CYS A 283 93.73 32.39 -46.83
CA CYS A 283 94.09 33.80 -47.06
C CYS A 283 95.38 34.18 -46.31
N THR A 284 95.46 33.87 -45.02
CA THR A 284 96.66 34.18 -44.21
C THR A 284 97.90 33.39 -44.65
N GLU A 285 97.77 32.18 -45.19
CA GLU A 285 98.88 31.46 -45.81
C GLU A 285 99.35 32.15 -47.11
N THR A 286 98.46 32.75 -47.90
CA THR A 286 98.85 33.58 -49.07
C THR A 286 99.45 34.94 -48.67
N GLU A 287 98.96 35.59 -47.62
CA GLU A 287 99.54 36.83 -47.09
C GLU A 287 100.94 36.58 -46.51
N LYS A 288 101.15 35.46 -45.82
CA LYS A 288 102.45 35.00 -45.32
C LYS A 288 103.47 34.78 -46.44
N GLN A 289 103.05 34.27 -47.60
CA GLN A 289 103.93 34.16 -48.79
C GLN A 289 104.34 35.55 -49.30
N LEU A 290 103.38 36.47 -49.42
CA LEU A 290 103.61 37.88 -49.79
C LEU A 290 104.57 38.60 -48.81
N ILE A 291 104.32 38.48 -47.50
CA ILE A 291 105.16 39.07 -46.45
C ILE A 291 106.57 38.47 -46.46
N THR A 292 106.73 37.19 -46.80
CA THR A 292 108.06 36.56 -46.97
C THR A 292 108.81 37.22 -48.13
N THR A 293 108.19 37.38 -49.30
CA THR A 293 108.81 38.09 -50.43
C THR A 293 109.10 39.57 -50.12
N GLU A 294 108.26 40.23 -49.32
CA GLU A 294 108.44 41.62 -48.92
C GLU A 294 109.59 41.78 -47.90
N LEU A 295 109.79 40.80 -47.01
CA LEU A 295 110.90 40.76 -46.06
C LEU A 295 112.25 40.55 -46.75
N ASP A 296 112.31 39.68 -47.76
CA ASP A 296 113.52 39.51 -48.58
C ASP A 296 113.85 40.79 -49.36
N ARG A 297 112.82 41.49 -49.88
CA ARG A 297 112.98 42.81 -50.51
C ARG A 297 113.47 43.89 -49.53
N LEU A 298 112.97 43.89 -48.30
CA LEU A 298 113.35 44.86 -47.26
C LEU A 298 114.74 44.60 -46.67
N ARG A 299 115.23 43.35 -46.63
CA ARG A 299 116.62 43.03 -46.24
C ARG A 299 117.62 43.73 -47.17
N LEU A 300 117.41 43.62 -48.48
CA LEU A 300 118.25 44.28 -49.50
C LEU A 300 118.28 45.82 -49.33
N GLN A 301 117.18 46.44 -48.91
CA GLN A 301 117.14 47.89 -48.66
C GLN A 301 117.77 48.31 -47.32
N TYR A 302 117.80 47.41 -46.32
CA TYR A 302 118.41 47.71 -45.03
C TYR A 302 119.94 47.78 -45.11
N ASP A 303 120.56 46.93 -45.92
CA ASP A 303 122.00 46.98 -46.20
C ASP A 303 122.40 48.31 -46.89
N GLU A 304 121.56 48.80 -47.80
CA GLU A 304 121.78 50.07 -48.53
C GLU A 304 121.58 51.32 -47.64
N LEU A 305 120.65 51.27 -46.68
CA LEU A 305 120.38 52.39 -45.77
C LEU A 305 121.47 52.58 -44.70
N ILE A 306 122.17 51.50 -44.31
CA ILE A 306 123.27 51.57 -43.33
C ILE A 306 124.40 52.49 -43.84
N SER A 307 124.74 52.44 -45.13
CA SER A 307 125.75 53.33 -45.73
C SER A 307 125.35 54.81 -45.75
N GLN A 308 124.06 55.14 -45.65
CA GLN A 308 123.58 56.53 -45.67
C GLN A 308 123.52 57.15 -44.25
N LEU A 309 123.41 56.32 -43.21
CA LEU A 309 123.23 56.77 -41.83
C LEU A 309 124.51 57.30 -41.16
N GLU A 310 125.69 56.99 -41.72
CA GLU A 310 126.97 57.53 -41.25
C GLU A 310 127.13 59.02 -41.64
N GLU A 311 126.57 59.44 -42.77
CA GLU A 311 126.76 60.78 -43.35
C GLU A 311 125.89 61.85 -42.67
N ALA A 312 124.63 61.53 -42.33
CA ALA A 312 123.67 62.47 -41.75
C ALA A 312 124.00 62.95 -40.33
N LYS A 313 124.88 62.23 -39.60
CA LYS A 313 125.15 62.45 -38.17
C LYS A 313 125.84 63.79 -37.87
N LEU A 314 126.48 64.39 -38.87
CA LEU A 314 127.29 65.62 -38.77
C LEU A 314 126.46 66.91 -38.62
N LEU A 315 125.19 66.90 -39.05
CA LEU A 315 124.37 68.13 -39.18
C LEU A 315 123.55 68.50 -37.93
N MET A 316 123.36 67.56 -37.00
CA MET A 316 122.42 67.74 -35.88
C MET A 316 122.91 68.71 -34.79
N ASP A 317 124.24 68.85 -34.62
CA ASP A 317 124.80 69.60 -33.50
C ASP A 317 124.66 71.13 -33.62
N GLN A 318 124.41 71.67 -34.82
CA GLN A 318 124.36 73.12 -35.06
C GLN A 318 123.05 73.81 -34.62
N HIS A 319 121.99 73.07 -34.28
CA HIS A 319 120.66 73.64 -34.06
C HIS A 319 120.24 73.84 -32.58
N LYS A 320 121.06 73.43 -31.60
CA LYS A 320 120.64 73.34 -30.19
C LYS A 320 120.54 74.66 -29.40
N GLU A 321 121.14 75.77 -29.86
CA GLU A 321 121.29 76.97 -29.02
C GLU A 321 120.06 77.90 -28.92
N LYS A 322 119.09 77.83 -29.84
CA LYS A 322 118.02 78.86 -29.94
C LYS A 322 116.78 78.64 -29.08
N THR A 323 116.62 77.49 -28.43
CA THR A 323 115.35 77.08 -27.79
C THR A 323 115.12 77.71 -26.40
N THR A 324 116.17 78.23 -25.75
CA THR A 324 116.19 78.57 -24.31
C THR A 324 115.55 79.91 -23.91
N ALA A 325 115.02 80.69 -24.85
CA ALA A 325 114.57 82.07 -24.59
C ALA A 325 113.07 82.23 -24.23
N LEU A 326 112.20 81.28 -24.59
CA LEU A 326 110.73 81.48 -24.57
C LEU A 326 110.00 80.96 -23.32
N GLU A 327 110.68 80.23 -22.42
CA GLU A 327 110.01 79.56 -21.28
C GLU A 327 109.72 80.50 -20.08
N LYS A 328 110.15 81.77 -20.13
CA LYS A 328 110.20 82.64 -18.94
C LYS A 328 108.93 83.47 -18.68
N GLU A 329 108.10 83.73 -19.69
CA GLU A 329 107.09 84.81 -19.63
C GLU A 329 105.69 84.36 -19.18
N ASN A 330 105.37 83.07 -19.25
CA ASN A 330 104.02 82.55 -18.98
C ASN A 330 103.68 82.29 -17.49
N LYS A 331 104.51 82.78 -16.54
CA LYS A 331 104.37 82.43 -15.12
C LYS A 331 103.38 83.31 -14.35
N ASP A 332 103.28 84.58 -14.69
CA ASP A 332 102.76 85.61 -13.77
C ASP A 332 101.26 85.93 -13.97
N LEU A 333 100.61 85.35 -14.98
CA LEU A 333 99.17 85.52 -15.25
C LEU A 333 98.23 84.78 -14.26
N LYS A 334 98.77 84.05 -13.28
CA LYS A 334 97.99 83.16 -12.39
C LYS A 334 97.49 83.78 -11.08
N GLU A 335 97.99 84.95 -10.67
CA GLU A 335 97.84 85.39 -9.26
C GLU A 335 96.71 86.41 -9.00
N CYS A 336 96.20 87.11 -10.03
CA CYS A 336 95.25 88.21 -9.85
C CYS A 336 93.74 87.83 -9.80
N LEU A 337 93.36 86.58 -10.06
CA LEU A 337 91.94 86.17 -10.17
C LEU A 337 91.21 85.96 -8.83
N LEU A 338 91.92 86.11 -7.69
CA LEU A 338 91.42 85.73 -6.36
C LEU A 338 90.61 86.83 -5.62
N LYS A 339 90.57 88.07 -6.14
CA LYS A 339 89.99 89.24 -5.44
C LYS A 339 88.56 89.62 -5.83
N VAL A 340 87.93 88.96 -6.80
CA VAL A 340 86.61 89.37 -7.34
C VAL A 340 85.42 88.73 -6.58
N THR A 341 85.66 87.73 -5.74
CA THR A 341 84.60 86.97 -5.06
C THR A 341 84.07 87.59 -3.75
N GLU A 342 84.81 88.49 -3.10
CA GLU A 342 84.53 88.89 -1.70
C GLU A 342 83.41 89.94 -1.53
N ASP A 343 83.07 90.71 -2.56
CA ASP A 343 82.00 91.72 -2.49
C ASP A 343 80.59 91.15 -2.74
N LYS A 344 80.49 89.88 -3.14
CA LYS A 344 79.22 89.22 -3.49
C LYS A 344 78.27 89.03 -2.30
N ASP A 345 78.80 88.75 -1.10
CA ASP A 345 77.96 88.33 0.03
C ASP A 345 77.51 89.49 0.94
N LYS A 346 78.12 90.68 0.84
CA LYS A 346 77.76 91.86 1.65
C LYS A 346 76.30 92.30 1.44
N TYR A 347 75.78 92.20 0.22
CA TYR A 347 74.40 92.56 -0.10
C TYR A 347 73.34 91.59 0.45
N LYS A 348 73.68 90.33 0.76
CA LYS A 348 72.71 89.37 1.34
C LYS A 348 72.39 89.65 2.81
N GLN A 349 73.29 90.29 3.55
CA GLN A 349 73.16 90.44 5.00
C GLN A 349 72.13 91.50 5.41
N GLN A 350 72.00 92.59 4.64
CA GLN A 350 71.06 93.66 4.94
C GLN A 350 69.60 93.21 4.84
N HIS A 351 69.26 92.48 3.77
CA HIS A 351 67.87 92.12 3.44
C HIS A 351 67.20 91.16 4.45
N LYS A 352 67.97 90.54 5.35
CA LYS A 352 67.47 89.65 6.40
C LYS A 352 66.89 90.41 7.60
N LYS A 353 67.38 91.63 7.87
CA LYS A 353 67.09 92.37 9.11
C LYS A 353 65.66 92.93 9.17
N ASP A 354 65.08 93.25 8.02
CA ASP A 354 63.74 93.86 7.95
C ASP A 354 62.60 92.85 8.12
N VAL A 355 62.86 91.55 7.89
CA VAL A 355 61.88 90.45 8.01
C VAL A 355 61.61 90.06 9.48
N GLU A 356 62.57 90.29 10.37
CA GLU A 356 62.46 89.87 11.78
C GLU A 356 61.62 90.85 12.62
N ASN A 357 61.45 92.11 12.19
CA ASN A 357 60.65 93.12 12.89
C ASN A 357 59.13 92.98 12.67
N GLU A 358 58.68 92.50 11.50
CA GLU A 358 57.26 92.23 11.22
C GLU A 358 56.69 91.13 12.14
N LYS A 359 57.48 90.09 12.42
CA LYS A 359 57.04 88.94 13.23
C LYS A 359 56.67 89.30 14.67
N ALA A 360 57.22 90.37 15.23
CA ALA A 360 56.92 90.79 16.60
C ALA A 360 55.48 91.32 16.76
N ARG A 361 54.87 91.83 15.68
CA ARG A 361 53.58 92.54 15.75
C ARG A 361 52.35 91.65 15.57
N LEU A 362 52.55 90.36 15.31
CA LEU A 362 51.48 89.40 15.00
C LEU A 362 51.05 88.58 16.24
N SER A 363 51.96 88.36 17.20
CA SER A 363 51.71 87.57 18.41
C SER A 363 50.72 88.21 19.39
N GLU A 364 50.60 89.54 19.39
CA GLU A 364 49.70 90.28 20.31
C GLU A 364 48.21 90.14 19.93
N LYS A 365 47.90 89.74 18.69
CA LYS A 365 46.52 89.54 18.23
C LYS A 365 45.91 88.21 18.69
N ILE A 366 46.72 87.17 18.85
CA ILE A 366 46.26 85.78 19.08
C ILE A 366 45.58 85.64 20.44
N ASN A 367 46.12 86.28 21.48
CA ASN A 367 45.63 86.18 22.87
C ASN A 367 44.21 86.77 23.09
N LEU A 368 43.60 87.44 22.10
CA LEU A 368 42.24 87.97 22.17
C LEU A 368 41.20 87.12 21.41
N GLU A 369 41.61 86.11 20.67
CA GLU A 369 40.67 85.18 19.99
C GLU A 369 40.35 83.94 20.85
N GLU A 370 41.25 83.53 21.76
CA GLU A 370 41.07 82.34 22.62
C GLU A 370 39.95 82.53 23.66
N GLU A 371 39.89 83.66 24.37
CA GLU A 371 38.83 83.97 25.37
C GLU A 371 37.42 84.04 24.74
N SER A 372 37.34 84.22 23.42
CA SER A 372 36.08 84.18 22.67
C SER A 372 35.50 82.76 22.49
N VAL A 373 36.31 81.71 22.65
CA VAL A 373 35.91 80.31 22.40
C VAL A 373 35.16 79.69 23.58
N ASP A 374 35.63 79.90 24.82
CA ASP A 374 35.07 79.26 26.02
C ASP A 374 33.65 79.72 26.38
N LEU A 375 33.23 80.90 25.91
CA LEU A 375 31.84 81.35 26.01
C LEU A 375 30.92 80.71 24.96
N ARG A 376 31.45 80.14 23.87
CA ARG A 376 30.64 79.47 22.83
C ARG A 376 30.37 78.00 23.14
N THR A 377 31.31 77.28 23.76
CA THR A 377 31.10 75.89 24.22
C THR A 377 29.96 75.82 25.23
N LYS A 378 29.96 76.70 26.25
CA LYS A 378 28.97 76.68 27.33
C LYS A 378 27.51 76.95 26.90
N VAL A 379 27.32 77.60 25.75
CA VAL A 379 25.98 77.80 25.13
C VAL A 379 25.53 76.56 24.36
N LYS A 380 26.45 75.77 23.82
CA LYS A 380 26.16 74.51 23.10
C LYS A 380 25.65 73.43 24.06
N ASP A 381 26.31 73.25 25.19
CA ASP A 381 25.99 72.18 26.17
C ASP A 381 24.55 72.30 26.70
N LEU A 382 24.12 73.52 27.04
CA LEU A 382 22.74 73.83 27.46
C LEU A 382 21.70 73.65 26.34
N GLY A 383 22.11 73.71 25.07
CA GLY A 383 21.26 73.41 23.92
C GLY A 383 21.01 71.90 23.75
N GLU A 384 22.01 71.07 24.04
CA GLU A 384 21.92 69.61 23.92
C GLU A 384 21.04 68.99 25.01
N GLU A 385 21.12 69.49 26.25
CA GLU A 385 20.27 69.04 27.36
C GLU A 385 18.77 69.34 27.12
N ASN A 386 18.46 70.53 26.59
CA ASN A 386 17.09 70.95 26.27
C ASN A 386 16.49 70.10 25.13
N LEU A 387 17.31 69.72 24.14
CA LEU A 387 16.91 68.83 23.04
C LEU A 387 16.51 67.43 23.53
N ASP A 388 17.15 66.93 24.59
CA ASP A 388 16.89 65.59 25.13
C ASP A 388 15.64 65.52 26.02
N LEU A 389 15.24 66.63 26.64
CA LEU A 389 13.95 66.77 27.32
C LEU A 389 12.78 66.74 26.33
N ILE A 390 12.90 67.43 25.18
CA ILE A 390 11.88 67.43 24.12
C ILE A 390 11.64 66.00 23.58
N LYS A 391 12.71 65.21 23.36
CA LYS A 391 12.60 63.80 22.93
C LYS A 391 11.83 62.92 23.92
N LYS A 392 12.01 63.16 25.23
CA LYS A 392 11.34 62.38 26.29
C LYS A 392 9.84 62.68 26.34
N ILE A 393 9.44 63.92 26.13
CA ILE A 393 8.02 64.32 26.06
C ILE A 393 7.34 63.63 24.85
N ALA A 394 7.94 63.75 23.66
CA ALA A 394 7.40 63.13 22.44
C ALA A 394 7.24 61.60 22.57
N LYS A 395 8.16 60.92 23.29
CA LYS A 395 8.07 59.47 23.54
C LYS A 395 6.87 59.10 24.42
N CYS A 396 6.59 59.86 25.47
CA CYS A 396 5.41 59.65 26.31
C CYS A 396 4.09 59.87 25.54
N GLU A 397 4.07 60.82 24.61
CA GLU A 397 2.90 61.08 23.75
C GLU A 397 2.64 59.93 22.77
N THR A 398 3.68 59.34 22.19
CA THR A 398 3.55 58.14 21.34
C THR A 398 3.06 56.91 22.12
N GLU A 399 3.62 56.65 23.31
CA GLU A 399 3.21 55.51 24.17
C GLU A 399 1.73 55.62 24.60
N LEU A 400 1.22 56.84 24.82
CA LEU A 400 -0.20 57.08 25.12
C LEU A 400 -1.12 56.91 23.90
N TYR A 401 -0.65 57.19 22.68
CA TYR A 401 -1.41 56.95 21.46
C TYR A 401 -1.52 55.44 21.17
N GLU A 402 -0.41 54.71 21.27
CA GLU A 402 -0.36 53.25 21.09
C GLU A 402 -1.27 52.51 22.08
N ALA A 403 -1.27 52.90 23.36
CA ALA A 403 -2.15 52.32 24.37
C ALA A 403 -3.65 52.50 24.02
N ARG A 404 -4.01 53.63 23.40
CA ARG A 404 -5.40 53.96 23.03
C ARG A 404 -5.86 53.21 21.79
N ASP A 405 -5.00 53.07 20.79
CA ASP A 405 -5.31 52.25 19.61
C ASP A 405 -5.38 50.76 19.98
N HIS A 406 -4.51 50.29 20.88
CA HIS A 406 -4.55 48.89 21.34
C HIS A 406 -5.87 48.52 22.05
N ILE A 407 -6.49 49.46 22.80
CA ILE A 407 -7.83 49.27 23.38
C ILE A 407 -8.89 49.21 22.27
N THR A 408 -8.88 50.18 21.35
CA THR A 408 -9.83 50.26 20.23
C THR A 408 -9.76 49.02 19.33
N CYS A 409 -8.55 48.46 19.15
CA CYS A 409 -8.31 47.21 18.42
C CYS A 409 -8.87 45.98 19.16
N LYS A 410 -8.80 45.93 20.51
CA LYS A 410 -9.42 44.86 21.31
C LYS A 410 -10.94 44.86 21.20
N GLU A 411 -11.59 46.03 21.18
CA GLU A 411 -13.05 46.13 21.02
C GLU A 411 -13.52 45.63 19.63
N LYS A 412 -12.76 45.93 18.57
CA LYS A 412 -12.94 45.31 17.24
C LYS A 412 -12.69 43.80 17.25
N GLY A 413 -11.70 43.35 18.03
CA GLY A 413 -11.43 41.92 18.25
C GLY A 413 -12.60 41.18 18.90
N PHE A 414 -13.21 41.74 19.96
CA PHE A 414 -14.36 41.14 20.65
C PHE A 414 -15.63 41.09 19.78
N THR A 415 -15.91 42.17 19.04
CA THR A 415 -17.06 42.20 18.11
C THR A 415 -16.88 41.24 16.93
N SER A 416 -15.67 41.14 16.37
CA SER A 416 -15.34 40.13 15.36
C SER A 416 -15.46 38.70 15.91
N ALA A 417 -14.95 38.43 17.12
CA ALA A 417 -15.05 37.12 17.76
C ALA A 417 -16.50 36.68 18.05
N ALA A 418 -17.38 37.62 18.43
CA ALA A 418 -18.80 37.34 18.60
C ALA A 418 -19.45 36.92 17.28
N SER A 419 -19.21 37.66 16.19
CA SER A 419 -19.73 37.30 14.86
C SER A 419 -19.14 36.00 14.30
N ALA A 420 -17.89 35.67 14.63
CA ALA A 420 -17.27 34.41 14.26
C ALA A 420 -17.98 33.21 14.93
N LEU A 421 -18.27 33.31 16.23
CA LEU A 421 -19.01 32.28 16.98
C LEU A 421 -20.46 32.13 16.49
N GLU A 422 -21.12 33.21 16.09
CA GLU A 422 -22.48 33.15 15.53
C GLU A 422 -22.51 32.45 14.16
N ASN A 423 -21.54 32.74 13.29
CA ASN A 423 -21.33 32.01 12.03
C ASN A 423 -20.93 30.55 12.24
N GLU A 424 -20.14 30.25 13.28
CA GLU A 424 -19.76 28.88 13.65
C GLU A 424 -20.96 28.08 14.17
N LEU A 425 -21.86 28.69 14.95
CA LEU A 425 -23.12 28.08 15.39
C LEU A 425 -24.10 27.82 14.23
N LEU A 426 -24.11 28.68 13.21
CA LEU A 426 -24.84 28.44 11.95
C LEU A 426 -24.21 27.26 11.19
N SER A 427 -22.89 27.29 10.98
CA SER A 427 -22.15 26.20 10.30
C SER A 427 -22.29 24.85 11.01
N LEU A 428 -22.37 24.82 12.34
CA LEU A 428 -22.63 23.61 13.13
C LEU A 428 -24.08 23.14 13.03
N ARG A 429 -25.06 24.03 12.86
CA ARG A 429 -26.45 23.66 12.53
C ARG A 429 -26.56 23.06 11.13
N ASP A 430 -25.94 23.68 10.13
CA ASP A 430 -25.94 23.18 8.76
C ASP A 430 -25.23 21.82 8.66
N GLN A 431 -24.11 21.63 9.37
CA GLN A 431 -23.45 20.33 9.50
C GLN A 431 -24.32 19.30 10.23
N LEU A 432 -25.06 19.68 11.29
CA LEU A 432 -25.99 18.78 11.97
C LEU A 432 -27.13 18.35 11.03
N GLN A 433 -27.72 19.28 10.29
CA GLN A 433 -28.80 19.02 9.34
C GLN A 433 -28.32 18.18 8.15
N LYS A 434 -27.12 18.44 7.62
CA LYS A 434 -26.50 17.62 6.57
C LYS A 434 -26.28 16.19 7.08
N ASN A 435 -25.70 16.02 8.26
CA ASN A 435 -25.48 14.71 8.87
C ASN A 435 -26.80 13.97 9.20
N GLN A 436 -27.90 14.70 9.45
CA GLN A 436 -29.24 14.12 9.56
C GLN A 436 -29.75 13.62 8.20
N SER A 437 -29.65 14.43 7.14
CA SER A 437 -30.05 14.00 5.78
C SER A 437 -29.20 12.85 5.22
N GLU A 438 -27.90 12.81 5.54
CA GLU A 438 -27.01 11.70 5.17
C GLU A 438 -27.33 10.42 5.96
N LYS A 439 -27.70 10.55 7.24
CA LYS A 439 -28.23 9.42 8.02
C LYS A 439 -29.54 8.90 7.45
N GLU A 440 -30.45 9.77 7.01
CA GLU A 440 -31.72 9.39 6.39
C GLU A 440 -31.51 8.71 5.02
N ALA A 441 -30.56 9.22 4.21
CA ALA A 441 -30.12 8.55 2.99
C ALA A 441 -29.53 7.16 3.29
N LEU A 442 -28.60 7.03 4.23
CA LEU A 442 -27.99 5.74 4.62
C LEU A 442 -29.01 4.74 5.21
N ILE A 443 -30.09 5.21 5.85
CA ILE A 443 -31.20 4.34 6.27
C ILE A 443 -31.95 3.83 5.04
N LYS A 444 -32.27 4.71 4.08
CA LYS A 444 -32.96 4.34 2.84
C LYS A 444 -32.12 3.42 1.95
N ASP A 445 -30.81 3.66 1.84
CA ASP A 445 -29.89 2.80 1.08
C ASP A 445 -29.77 1.42 1.74
N LYS A 446 -29.76 1.36 3.08
CA LYS A 446 -29.84 0.10 3.82
C LYS A 446 -31.17 -0.62 3.61
N GLU A 447 -32.28 0.10 3.51
CA GLU A 447 -33.60 -0.47 3.19
C GLU A 447 -33.62 -1.02 1.76
N SER A 448 -33.10 -0.28 0.77
CA SER A 448 -32.92 -0.75 -0.61
C SER A 448 -32.04 -2.00 -0.70
N LEU A 449 -30.91 -2.04 0.03
CA LEU A 449 -30.05 -3.21 0.09
C LEU A 449 -30.71 -4.41 0.79
N LEU A 450 -31.61 -4.18 1.75
CA LEU A 450 -32.42 -5.24 2.34
C LEU A 450 -33.48 -5.75 1.35
N GLU A 451 -34.08 -4.89 0.54
CA GLU A 451 -34.98 -5.29 -0.55
C GLU A 451 -34.25 -6.09 -1.64
N GLU A 452 -33.04 -5.67 -2.05
CA GLU A 452 -32.19 -6.43 -3.00
C GLU A 452 -31.73 -7.79 -2.44
N VAL A 453 -31.36 -7.85 -1.15
CA VAL A 453 -31.02 -9.10 -0.47
C VAL A 453 -32.24 -10.01 -0.35
N ASN A 454 -33.42 -9.48 -0.02
CA ASN A 454 -34.65 -10.27 -0.02
C ASN A 454 -34.99 -10.79 -1.42
N HIS A 455 -34.87 -9.95 -2.46
CA HIS A 455 -35.15 -10.35 -3.84
C HIS A 455 -34.18 -11.42 -4.37
N THR A 456 -32.89 -11.34 -4.01
CA THR A 456 -31.92 -12.39 -4.34
C THR A 456 -32.15 -13.66 -3.53
N VAL A 457 -32.56 -13.57 -2.25
CA VAL A 457 -32.95 -14.74 -1.45
C VAL A 457 -34.22 -15.41 -2.01
N ASP A 458 -35.23 -14.64 -2.43
CA ASP A 458 -36.43 -15.16 -3.10
C ASP A 458 -36.09 -15.83 -4.44
N SER A 459 -35.22 -15.20 -5.26
CA SER A 459 -34.72 -15.80 -6.50
C SER A 459 -33.98 -17.12 -6.23
N MET A 460 -33.12 -17.17 -5.21
CA MET A 460 -32.42 -18.40 -4.80
C MET A 460 -33.37 -19.45 -4.22
N MET A 461 -34.49 -19.07 -3.59
CA MET A 461 -35.51 -20.00 -3.15
C MET A 461 -36.30 -20.58 -4.32
N GLU A 462 -36.64 -19.78 -5.33
CA GLU A 462 -37.34 -20.23 -6.53
C GLU A 462 -36.41 -21.08 -7.44
N GLU A 463 -35.11 -20.75 -7.55
CA GLU A 463 -34.10 -21.61 -8.18
C GLU A 463 -33.91 -22.92 -7.41
N ARG A 464 -33.80 -22.89 -6.08
CA ARG A 464 -33.71 -24.11 -5.25
C ARG A 464 -34.93 -25.00 -5.43
N LYS A 465 -36.13 -24.41 -5.49
CA LYS A 465 -37.40 -25.10 -5.72
C LYS A 465 -37.45 -25.70 -7.13
N LYS A 466 -36.98 -24.99 -8.15
CA LYS A 466 -36.82 -25.51 -9.50
C LYS A 466 -35.84 -26.70 -9.54
N LEU A 467 -34.63 -26.55 -8.98
CA LEU A 467 -33.64 -27.63 -8.88
C LEU A 467 -34.14 -28.83 -8.06
N GLN A 468 -35.03 -28.61 -7.09
CA GLN A 468 -35.69 -29.68 -6.35
C GLN A 468 -36.71 -30.43 -7.22
N ASN A 469 -37.49 -29.73 -8.06
CA ASN A 469 -38.37 -30.34 -9.05
C ASN A 469 -37.56 -31.10 -10.12
N ASP A 470 -36.53 -30.48 -10.70
CA ASP A 470 -35.63 -31.11 -11.68
C ASP A 470 -34.99 -32.40 -11.10
N LEU A 471 -34.68 -32.41 -9.79
CA LEU A 471 -34.17 -33.58 -9.05
C LEU A 471 -35.26 -34.62 -8.72
N GLU A 472 -36.54 -34.29 -8.82
CA GLU A 472 -37.66 -35.22 -8.63
C GLU A 472 -38.10 -35.81 -9.98
N ASP A 473 -38.15 -35.00 -11.04
CA ASP A 473 -38.36 -35.43 -12.42
C ASP A 473 -37.23 -36.35 -12.90
N THR A 474 -35.95 -36.02 -12.67
CA THR A 474 -34.84 -36.93 -13.00
C THR A 474 -34.86 -38.23 -12.21
N LYS A 475 -35.42 -38.27 -10.98
CA LYS A 475 -35.66 -39.54 -10.27
C LYS A 475 -36.80 -40.34 -10.89
N LEU A 476 -37.84 -39.69 -11.38
CA LEU A 476 -38.92 -40.36 -12.11
C LEU A 476 -38.38 -40.95 -13.42
N GLU A 477 -37.60 -40.20 -14.19
CA GLU A 477 -36.90 -40.69 -15.38
C GLU A 477 -36.00 -41.90 -15.05
N LEU A 478 -35.14 -41.79 -14.03
CA LEU A 478 -34.22 -42.87 -13.63
C LEU A 478 -34.99 -44.12 -13.16
N ASN A 479 -36.12 -43.96 -12.47
CA ASN A 479 -37.01 -45.07 -12.16
C ASN A 479 -37.65 -45.70 -13.41
N THR A 480 -38.11 -44.90 -14.39
CA THR A 480 -38.61 -45.45 -15.65
C THR A 480 -37.51 -46.20 -16.41
N LEU A 481 -36.30 -45.65 -16.48
CA LEU A 481 -35.14 -46.30 -17.08
C LEU A 481 -34.84 -47.65 -16.39
N TYR A 482 -34.82 -47.72 -15.06
CA TYR A 482 -34.71 -48.99 -14.34
C TYR A 482 -35.82 -50.00 -14.70
N THR A 483 -37.08 -49.56 -14.85
CA THR A 483 -38.14 -50.48 -15.29
C THR A 483 -37.96 -50.97 -16.73
N THR A 484 -37.47 -50.11 -17.64
CA THR A 484 -37.15 -50.53 -19.02
C THR A 484 -35.93 -51.44 -19.10
N GLN A 485 -34.88 -51.19 -18.31
CA GLN A 485 -33.72 -52.07 -18.19
C GLN A 485 -34.17 -53.45 -17.68
N ALA A 486 -34.93 -53.49 -16.57
CA ALA A 486 -35.43 -54.74 -15.99
C ALA A 486 -36.44 -55.47 -16.90
N GLN A 487 -36.95 -54.86 -17.97
CA GLN A 487 -37.71 -55.53 -19.02
C GLN A 487 -36.81 -56.00 -20.18
N LEU A 488 -35.88 -55.18 -20.66
CA LEU A 488 -34.90 -55.57 -21.67
C LEU A 488 -33.99 -56.72 -21.19
N GLU A 489 -33.71 -56.82 -19.90
CA GLU A 489 -33.00 -57.96 -19.29
C GLU A 489 -33.82 -59.26 -19.34
N ARG A 490 -35.16 -59.18 -19.21
CA ARG A 490 -36.07 -60.32 -19.40
C ARG A 490 -36.16 -60.70 -20.89
N GLU A 491 -36.36 -59.72 -21.78
CA GLU A 491 -36.42 -59.97 -23.22
C GLU A 491 -35.09 -60.56 -23.75
N ASN A 492 -33.93 -60.15 -23.20
CA ASN A 492 -32.65 -60.80 -23.50
C ASN A 492 -32.55 -62.23 -22.95
N ALA A 493 -33.08 -62.53 -21.75
CA ALA A 493 -33.12 -63.89 -21.22
C ALA A 493 -33.97 -64.82 -22.10
N ASP A 494 -35.18 -64.37 -22.49
CA ASP A 494 -36.07 -65.09 -23.41
C ASP A 494 -35.40 -65.33 -24.78
N LEU A 495 -34.66 -64.32 -25.29
CA LEU A 495 -33.89 -64.45 -26.54
C LEU A 495 -32.70 -65.42 -26.42
N ILE A 496 -32.04 -65.50 -25.26
CA ILE A 496 -30.95 -66.44 -24.99
C ILE A 496 -31.48 -67.88 -24.92
N GLU A 497 -32.61 -68.12 -24.24
CA GLU A 497 -33.28 -69.44 -24.24
C GLU A 497 -33.69 -69.85 -25.67
N ARG A 498 -34.26 -68.91 -26.43
CA ARG A 498 -34.66 -69.12 -27.82
C ARG A 498 -33.46 -69.41 -28.73
N LEU A 499 -32.33 -68.71 -28.55
CA LEU A 499 -31.07 -69.01 -29.25
C LEU A 499 -30.53 -70.41 -28.89
N GLY A 500 -30.66 -70.83 -27.62
CA GLY A 500 -30.32 -72.19 -27.18
C GLY A 500 -31.10 -73.26 -27.95
N SER A 501 -32.42 -73.07 -28.12
CA SER A 501 -33.24 -74.00 -28.92
C SER A 501 -32.81 -74.07 -30.40
N VAL A 502 -32.31 -72.96 -30.95
CA VAL A 502 -31.82 -72.89 -32.35
C VAL A 502 -30.43 -73.52 -32.49
N THR A 503 -29.54 -73.41 -31.50
CA THR A 503 -28.23 -74.10 -31.56
C THR A 503 -28.34 -75.61 -31.38
N GLU A 504 -29.29 -76.12 -30.56
CA GLU A 504 -29.63 -77.54 -30.58
C GLU A 504 -30.12 -77.98 -31.97
N GLN A 505 -31.02 -77.20 -32.59
CA GLN A 505 -31.54 -77.48 -33.92
C GLN A 505 -30.43 -77.48 -35.00
N GLN A 506 -29.50 -76.52 -34.98
CA GLN A 506 -28.31 -76.50 -35.86
C GLN A 506 -27.37 -77.69 -35.62
N SER A 507 -27.22 -78.14 -34.37
CA SER A 507 -26.40 -79.33 -34.06
C SER A 507 -26.94 -80.61 -34.71
N SER A 508 -28.27 -80.68 -34.93
CA SER A 508 -28.90 -81.77 -35.67
C SER A 508 -28.65 -81.67 -37.18
N GLN A 509 -28.62 -80.47 -37.75
CA GLN A 509 -28.34 -80.25 -39.18
C GLN A 509 -26.88 -80.55 -39.55
N LYS A 510 -25.89 -80.17 -38.73
CA LYS A 510 -24.47 -80.44 -39.03
C LYS A 510 -24.15 -81.94 -39.21
N LYS A 511 -24.83 -82.81 -38.47
CA LYS A 511 -24.70 -84.27 -38.61
C LYS A 511 -25.19 -84.80 -39.97
N ILE A 512 -26.02 -84.04 -40.68
CA ILE A 512 -26.47 -84.35 -42.05
C ILE A 512 -25.42 -83.83 -43.05
N GLU A 513 -24.88 -82.62 -42.85
CA GLU A 513 -23.87 -82.03 -43.73
C GLU A 513 -22.57 -82.85 -43.82
N GLU A 514 -22.09 -83.40 -42.70
CA GLU A 514 -20.89 -84.26 -42.71
C GLU A 514 -21.08 -85.49 -43.61
N THR A 515 -22.26 -86.13 -43.60
CA THR A 515 -22.55 -87.30 -44.46
C THR A 515 -22.62 -86.98 -45.96
N LEU A 516 -22.82 -85.71 -46.34
CA LEU A 516 -22.79 -85.27 -47.74
C LEU A 516 -21.37 -85.00 -48.24
N LYS A 517 -20.45 -84.64 -47.34
CA LYS A 517 -19.06 -84.28 -47.70
C LYS A 517 -18.26 -85.48 -48.18
N ASP A 518 -18.36 -86.62 -47.48
CA ASP A 518 -17.60 -87.84 -47.79
C ASP A 518 -17.90 -88.43 -49.19
N MET A 519 -19.08 -88.14 -49.75
CA MET A 519 -19.43 -88.54 -51.12
C MET A 519 -18.76 -87.68 -52.21
N LEU A 520 -18.30 -86.47 -51.88
CA LEU A 520 -17.80 -85.49 -52.86
C LEU A 520 -16.30 -85.68 -53.17
N ASP A 521 -15.49 -85.96 -52.16
CA ASP A 521 -14.02 -86.05 -52.31
C ASP A 521 -13.56 -87.27 -53.12
N GLN A 522 -14.40 -88.32 -53.27
CA GLN A 522 -14.10 -89.46 -54.13
C GLN A 522 -14.07 -89.09 -55.64
N LYS A 523 -14.74 -88.00 -56.05
CA LYS A 523 -14.93 -87.64 -57.46
C LYS A 523 -13.71 -86.97 -58.11
N ASN A 524 -12.97 -86.16 -57.35
CA ASN A 524 -12.01 -85.21 -57.93
C ASN A 524 -10.66 -85.83 -58.34
N LYS A 525 -10.39 -87.09 -57.99
CA LYS A 525 -9.06 -87.71 -58.11
C LYS A 525 -8.69 -88.17 -59.54
N LEU A 526 -9.63 -88.15 -60.48
CA LEU A 526 -9.49 -88.74 -61.83
C LEU A 526 -9.05 -87.76 -62.94
N ALA A 527 -8.91 -86.45 -62.65
CA ALA A 527 -8.78 -85.42 -63.70
C ALA A 527 -7.34 -85.03 -64.10
N TYR A 528 -6.30 -85.50 -63.40
CA TYR A 528 -4.99 -84.84 -63.38
C TYR A 528 -3.96 -85.30 -64.45
N GLU A 529 -4.09 -86.50 -65.03
CA GLU A 529 -2.96 -87.14 -65.73
C GLU A 529 -2.72 -86.71 -67.19
N ASN A 530 -3.63 -85.96 -67.82
CA ASN A 530 -3.76 -85.96 -69.29
C ASN A 530 -2.95 -84.88 -70.07
N GLY A 531 -2.02 -84.16 -69.43
CA GLY A 531 -1.55 -82.85 -69.93
C GLY A 531 -0.13 -82.69 -70.50
N LYS A 532 0.71 -83.74 -70.59
CA LYS A 532 2.20 -83.56 -70.54
C LYS A 532 3.00 -83.62 -71.86
N LEU A 533 2.41 -83.89 -73.03
CA LEU A 533 3.14 -84.55 -74.15
C LEU A 533 3.51 -83.74 -75.43
N GLN A 534 3.46 -82.40 -75.48
CA GLN A 534 3.31 -81.67 -76.78
C GLN A 534 4.45 -80.73 -77.29
N SER A 535 5.71 -80.81 -76.81
CA SER A 535 6.66 -79.66 -76.96
C SER A 535 8.10 -79.94 -77.48
N GLN A 536 8.35 -80.57 -78.64
CA GLN A 536 9.74 -81.03 -78.96
C GLN A 536 10.26 -81.19 -80.43
N VAL A 537 9.81 -80.45 -81.47
CA VAL A 537 10.06 -80.86 -82.89
C VAL A 537 10.81 -79.87 -83.86
N THR A 538 10.80 -78.55 -83.69
CA THR A 538 10.70 -77.65 -84.88
C THR A 538 11.90 -76.80 -85.41
N GLN A 539 13.18 -77.02 -85.07
CA GLN A 539 14.25 -76.05 -85.45
C GLN A 539 15.61 -76.66 -85.89
N MET A 540 15.90 -76.83 -87.21
CA MET A 540 17.15 -77.51 -87.69
C MET A 540 17.55 -77.41 -89.21
N ARG A 541 17.50 -76.27 -89.95
CA ARG A 541 17.82 -76.26 -91.43
C ARG A 541 18.53 -75.03 -92.10
N SER A 542 19.74 -75.28 -92.64
CA SER A 542 20.33 -74.95 -93.99
C SER A 542 21.02 -73.61 -94.41
N GLU A 543 22.09 -73.72 -95.26
CA GLU A 543 22.96 -72.66 -95.90
C GLU A 543 23.68 -73.11 -97.24
N LEU A 544 24.29 -72.17 -98.03
CA LEU A 544 25.62 -72.20 -98.78
C LEU A 544 25.88 -72.68 -100.28
N GLN A 545 26.70 -71.93 -101.12
CA GLN A 545 27.61 -72.27 -102.32
C GLN A 545 27.97 -71.04 -103.28
N SER A 546 28.78 -70.96 -104.39
CA SER A 546 30.06 -71.56 -105.00
C SER A 546 30.54 -70.82 -106.34
N ALA A 547 31.80 -70.96 -106.90
CA ALA A 547 32.35 -70.28 -108.17
C ALA A 547 33.75 -70.78 -108.76
N GLN A 548 34.24 -70.36 -110.00
CA GLN A 548 35.70 -70.13 -110.51
C GLN A 548 36.12 -70.50 -112.02
N LYS A 549 37.14 -69.81 -112.67
CA LYS A 549 38.22 -70.19 -113.73
C LYS A 549 38.60 -69.07 -114.81
N ASP A 550 39.63 -69.02 -115.72
CA ASP A 550 40.92 -69.74 -116.10
C ASP A 550 42.08 -68.90 -116.85
N LEU A 551 42.60 -69.19 -118.08
CA LEU A 551 43.95 -68.76 -118.72
C LEU A 551 43.92 -68.31 -120.24
N SER A 552 44.94 -68.13 -121.17
CA SER A 552 46.41 -68.47 -121.41
C SER A 552 47.23 -67.55 -122.44
N ASP A 553 48.41 -68.01 -122.96
CA ASP A 553 49.22 -67.67 -124.19
C ASP A 553 50.37 -66.62 -124.28
N VAL A 554 51.30 -66.84 -125.25
CA VAL A 554 52.74 -66.55 -125.08
C VAL A 554 53.43 -65.58 -126.08
N PRO A 555 53.27 -65.64 -127.42
CA PRO A 555 54.32 -65.12 -128.32
C PRO A 555 54.67 -63.61 -128.29
N GLN A 556 53.80 -62.75 -127.78
CA GLN A 556 54.01 -61.29 -127.69
C GLN A 556 54.92 -60.86 -126.50
N LEU A 557 55.31 -61.82 -125.65
CA LEU A 557 55.87 -61.57 -124.33
C LEU A 557 57.21 -60.81 -124.28
N ARG A 558 58.00 -60.66 -125.36
CA ARG A 558 59.20 -59.78 -125.29
C ARG A 558 58.87 -58.29 -125.40
N LYS A 559 57.81 -57.91 -126.13
CA LYS A 559 57.33 -56.52 -126.15
C LYS A 559 56.42 -56.26 -124.94
N LEU A 560 55.61 -57.25 -124.57
CA LEU A 560 54.76 -57.18 -123.39
C LEU A 560 55.58 -57.21 -122.09
N SER A 561 56.70 -57.93 -122.01
CA SER A 561 57.58 -57.97 -120.82
C SER A 561 58.10 -56.59 -120.44
N LYS A 562 58.56 -55.77 -121.40
CA LYS A 562 58.99 -54.41 -121.07
C LYS A 562 57.82 -53.53 -120.61
N GLY A 563 56.70 -53.55 -121.33
CA GLY A 563 55.49 -52.83 -120.92
C GLY A 563 54.87 -53.32 -119.59
N LEU A 564 55.05 -54.59 -119.24
CA LEU A 564 54.68 -55.16 -117.95
C LEU A 564 55.69 -54.84 -116.87
N GLN A 565 56.99 -54.73 -117.17
CA GLN A 565 58.01 -54.31 -116.21
C GLN A 565 57.85 -52.83 -115.86
N ASP A 566 57.51 -51.98 -116.83
CA ASP A 566 57.17 -50.57 -116.61
C ASP A 566 55.86 -50.45 -115.79
N LYS A 567 54.81 -51.20 -116.16
CA LYS A 567 53.55 -51.26 -115.39
C LYS A 567 53.72 -51.85 -113.99
N TYR A 568 54.56 -52.86 -113.81
CA TYR A 568 54.85 -53.48 -112.51
C TYR A 568 55.66 -52.53 -111.63
N SER A 569 56.65 -51.83 -112.19
CA SER A 569 57.41 -50.81 -111.47
C SER A 569 56.50 -49.65 -111.03
N LYS A 570 55.56 -49.23 -111.89
CA LYS A 570 54.54 -48.24 -111.50
C LYS A 570 53.58 -48.80 -110.44
N ALA A 571 52.97 -49.96 -110.66
CA ALA A 571 52.04 -50.56 -109.70
C ALA A 571 52.70 -50.87 -108.35
N HIS A 572 53.99 -51.22 -108.32
CA HIS A 572 54.76 -51.37 -107.10
C HIS A 572 55.02 -50.03 -106.40
N LYS A 573 55.22 -48.93 -107.15
CA LYS A 573 55.30 -47.57 -106.59
C LYS A 573 53.95 -47.12 -106.04
N ASP A 574 52.88 -47.26 -106.81
CA ASP A 574 51.51 -46.92 -106.40
C ASP A 574 51.08 -47.77 -105.18
N MET A 575 51.49 -49.04 -105.11
CA MET A 575 51.30 -49.94 -103.96
C MET A 575 52.17 -49.57 -102.75
N SER A 576 53.38 -49.05 -102.93
CA SER A 576 54.20 -48.56 -101.81
C SER A 576 53.68 -47.23 -101.26
N GLU A 577 53.22 -46.33 -102.13
CA GLU A 577 52.60 -45.05 -101.75
C GLU A 577 51.28 -45.27 -101.00
N THR A 578 50.40 -46.16 -101.49
CA THR A 578 49.18 -46.54 -100.77
C THR A 578 49.47 -47.27 -99.46
N LYS A 579 50.50 -48.12 -99.37
CA LYS A 579 50.92 -48.77 -98.11
C LYS A 579 51.48 -47.77 -97.09
N ILE A 580 52.15 -46.70 -97.54
CA ILE A 580 52.56 -45.58 -96.69
C ILE A 580 51.35 -44.76 -96.24
N LEU A 581 50.37 -44.52 -97.13
CA LEU A 581 49.13 -43.82 -96.82
C LEU A 581 48.30 -44.58 -95.77
N VAL A 582 48.13 -45.89 -95.94
CA VAL A 582 47.45 -46.76 -94.96
C VAL A 582 48.15 -46.70 -93.60
N LYS A 583 49.48 -46.87 -93.55
CA LYS A 583 50.21 -46.73 -92.27
C LYS A 583 50.10 -45.34 -91.62
N ARG A 584 49.98 -44.28 -92.42
CA ARG A 584 49.73 -42.92 -91.91
C ARG A 584 48.32 -42.81 -91.33
N LEU A 585 47.31 -43.35 -92.00
CA LEU A 585 45.93 -43.38 -91.53
C LEU A 585 45.74 -44.28 -90.29
N GLU A 586 46.40 -45.44 -90.23
CA GLU A 586 46.45 -46.31 -89.04
C GLU A 586 47.05 -45.55 -87.83
N HIS A 587 48.15 -44.82 -88.03
CA HIS A 587 48.77 -44.03 -86.98
C HIS A 587 47.87 -42.86 -86.53
N GLN A 588 47.25 -42.16 -87.48
CA GLN A 588 46.35 -41.04 -87.22
C GLN A 588 45.05 -41.48 -86.53
N LEU A 589 44.50 -42.64 -86.91
CA LEU A 589 43.38 -43.29 -86.23
C LEU A 589 43.76 -43.66 -84.79
N LYS A 590 44.94 -44.27 -84.58
CA LYS A 590 45.40 -44.63 -83.23
C LYS A 590 45.64 -43.41 -82.34
N GLN A 591 46.20 -42.33 -82.88
CA GLN A 591 46.30 -41.04 -82.18
C GLN A 591 44.92 -40.50 -81.82
N SER A 592 43.96 -40.51 -82.76
CA SER A 592 42.58 -40.08 -82.52
C SER A 592 41.88 -40.92 -81.45
N GLN A 593 42.12 -42.24 -81.42
CA GLN A 593 41.58 -43.14 -80.39
C GLN A 593 42.14 -42.80 -79.00
N SER A 594 43.46 -42.60 -78.86
CA SER A 594 44.04 -42.16 -77.59
C SER A 594 43.55 -40.77 -77.15
N ALA A 595 43.28 -39.86 -78.10
CA ALA A 595 42.72 -38.54 -77.79
C ALA A 595 41.26 -38.62 -77.33
N VAL A 596 40.47 -39.54 -77.89
CA VAL A 596 39.09 -39.81 -77.43
C VAL A 596 39.10 -40.42 -76.03
N GLN A 597 39.93 -41.45 -75.76
CA GLN A 597 40.01 -42.08 -74.44
C GLN A 597 40.38 -41.06 -73.34
N LEU A 598 41.35 -40.19 -73.58
CA LEU A 598 41.68 -39.12 -72.63
C LEU A 598 40.51 -38.15 -72.39
N LYS A 599 39.68 -37.88 -73.41
CA LYS A 599 38.47 -37.05 -73.26
C LYS A 599 37.32 -37.78 -72.57
N GLU A 600 37.21 -39.10 -72.71
CA GLU A 600 36.28 -39.93 -71.95
C GLU A 600 36.70 -39.99 -70.47
N GLU A 601 38.00 -40.11 -70.17
CA GLU A 601 38.54 -40.07 -68.81
C GLU A 601 38.38 -38.69 -68.15
N GLU A 602 38.66 -37.60 -68.86
CA GLU A 602 38.38 -36.23 -68.39
C GLU A 602 36.88 -36.04 -68.10
N LEU A 603 36.00 -36.45 -69.03
CA LEU A 603 34.55 -36.32 -68.86
C LEU A 603 34.04 -37.12 -67.66
N GLN A 604 34.57 -38.33 -67.43
CA GLN A 604 34.20 -39.14 -66.28
C GLN A 604 34.62 -38.49 -64.95
N GLN A 605 35.78 -37.82 -64.90
CA GLN A 605 36.21 -37.04 -63.72
C GLN A 605 35.31 -35.81 -63.49
N VAL A 606 34.89 -35.12 -64.57
CA VAL A 606 33.92 -34.01 -64.48
C VAL A 606 32.55 -34.50 -63.98
N ILE A 607 32.08 -35.65 -64.45
CA ILE A 607 30.82 -36.26 -63.98
C ILE A 607 30.90 -36.63 -62.50
N GLU A 608 32.01 -37.22 -62.04
CA GLU A 608 32.13 -37.63 -60.64
C GLU A 608 32.26 -36.44 -59.69
N THR A 609 33.04 -35.41 -60.07
CA THR A 609 33.12 -34.15 -59.31
C THR A 609 31.79 -33.40 -59.30
N GLN A 610 31.02 -33.41 -60.40
CA GLN A 610 29.66 -32.86 -60.43
C GLN A 610 28.75 -33.57 -59.41
N LYS A 611 28.70 -34.92 -59.38
CA LYS A 611 27.90 -35.66 -58.38
C LYS A 611 28.31 -35.30 -56.95
N GLN A 612 29.60 -35.12 -56.71
CA GLN A 612 30.15 -34.80 -55.40
C GLN A 612 29.74 -33.39 -54.94
N LEU A 613 29.73 -32.42 -55.87
CA LEU A 613 29.17 -31.08 -55.65
C LEU A 613 27.64 -31.12 -55.45
N GLU A 614 26.89 -31.89 -56.24
CA GLU A 614 25.44 -32.05 -56.06
C GLU A 614 25.08 -32.65 -54.69
N LYS A 615 25.92 -33.55 -54.16
CA LYS A 615 25.77 -34.11 -52.81
C LYS A 615 26.02 -33.03 -51.75
N GLN A 616 27.10 -32.26 -51.87
CA GLN A 616 27.41 -31.14 -50.96
C GLN A 616 26.32 -30.06 -50.99
N ILE A 617 25.76 -29.73 -52.15
CA ILE A 617 24.65 -28.78 -52.28
C ILE A 617 23.40 -29.29 -51.53
N LYS A 618 23.07 -30.58 -51.63
CA LYS A 618 21.93 -31.17 -50.89
C LYS A 618 22.18 -31.18 -49.37
N GLU A 619 23.40 -31.46 -48.93
CA GLU A 619 23.80 -31.41 -47.52
C GLU A 619 23.74 -29.98 -46.95
N LEU A 620 24.19 -28.98 -47.73
CA LEU A 620 24.11 -27.56 -47.37
C LEU A 620 22.67 -27.06 -47.33
N LEU A 621 21.82 -27.43 -48.29
CA LEU A 621 20.40 -27.07 -48.31
C LEU A 621 19.67 -27.61 -47.07
N SER A 622 19.88 -28.90 -46.73
CA SER A 622 19.29 -29.48 -45.52
C SER A 622 19.80 -28.81 -44.22
N HIS A 623 21.06 -28.36 -44.20
CA HIS A 623 21.58 -27.58 -43.07
C HIS A 623 20.97 -26.17 -42.98
N ILE A 624 20.72 -25.51 -44.12
CA ILE A 624 20.00 -24.23 -44.20
C ILE A 624 18.56 -24.41 -43.69
N GLU A 625 17.81 -25.39 -44.19
CA GLU A 625 16.43 -25.69 -43.72
C GLU A 625 16.38 -25.93 -42.19
N MET A 626 17.37 -26.63 -41.64
CA MET A 626 17.50 -26.87 -40.20
C MET A 626 17.77 -25.59 -39.41
N ILE A 627 18.61 -24.69 -39.93
CA ILE A 627 18.88 -23.38 -39.33
C ILE A 627 17.65 -22.48 -39.44
N GLU A 628 17.02 -22.38 -40.62
CA GLU A 628 15.81 -21.59 -40.82
C GLU A 628 14.66 -22.06 -39.92
N GLY A 629 14.45 -23.39 -39.79
CA GLY A 629 13.49 -23.95 -38.85
C GLY A 629 13.79 -23.59 -37.40
N ARG A 630 15.06 -23.64 -36.99
CA ARG A 630 15.51 -23.25 -35.63
C ARG A 630 15.31 -21.76 -35.37
N GLU A 631 15.74 -20.89 -36.28
CA GLU A 631 15.60 -19.43 -36.11
C GLU A 631 14.13 -19.00 -36.20
N LYS A 632 13.32 -19.60 -37.08
CA LYS A 632 11.87 -19.40 -37.12
C LYS A 632 11.19 -19.80 -35.81
N HIS A 633 11.62 -20.89 -35.19
CA HIS A 633 11.13 -21.29 -33.87
C HIS A 633 11.57 -20.30 -32.77
N LYS A 634 12.84 -19.85 -32.77
CA LYS A 634 13.30 -18.80 -31.84
C LYS A 634 12.53 -17.50 -32.00
N VAL A 635 12.33 -17.02 -33.23
CA VAL A 635 11.60 -15.77 -33.53
C VAL A 635 10.14 -15.88 -33.10
N SER A 636 9.48 -17.02 -33.34
CA SER A 636 8.13 -17.27 -32.81
C SER A 636 8.11 -17.29 -31.28
N HIS A 637 9.13 -17.84 -30.63
CA HIS A 637 9.23 -17.90 -29.18
C HIS A 637 9.51 -16.52 -28.55
N THR A 638 10.44 -15.73 -29.11
CA THR A 638 10.70 -14.36 -28.64
C THR A 638 9.56 -13.41 -28.96
N GLN A 639 8.89 -13.56 -30.10
CA GLN A 639 7.66 -12.82 -30.40
C GLN A 639 6.57 -13.14 -29.37
N LYS A 640 6.37 -14.42 -29.01
CA LYS A 640 5.43 -14.77 -27.94
C LYS A 640 5.83 -14.15 -26.59
N HIS A 641 7.09 -14.27 -26.17
CA HIS A 641 7.57 -13.62 -24.93
C HIS A 641 7.35 -12.10 -24.94
N MET A 642 7.50 -11.44 -26.10
CA MET A 642 7.20 -10.02 -26.25
C MET A 642 5.70 -9.70 -26.23
N GLU A 643 4.83 -10.61 -26.68
CA GLU A 643 3.37 -10.48 -26.58
C GLU A 643 2.89 -10.72 -25.14
N ASP A 644 3.42 -11.75 -24.46
CA ASP A 644 3.18 -12.04 -23.04
C ASP A 644 3.68 -10.88 -22.16
N ALA A 645 4.90 -10.37 -22.38
CA ALA A 645 5.42 -9.19 -21.69
C ALA A 645 4.61 -7.90 -21.99
N ARG A 646 4.05 -7.76 -23.20
CA ARG A 646 3.11 -6.67 -23.53
C ARG A 646 1.73 -6.87 -22.88
N ALA A 647 1.33 -8.09 -22.52
CA ALA A 647 0.12 -8.33 -21.73
C ALA A 647 0.37 -7.95 -20.27
N VAL A 648 1.46 -8.47 -19.67
CA VAL A 648 1.90 -8.13 -18.31
C VAL A 648 2.11 -6.61 -18.15
N ASN A 649 2.72 -5.92 -19.12
CA ASN A 649 2.86 -4.46 -19.05
C ASN A 649 1.51 -3.70 -19.14
N ARG A 650 0.47 -4.29 -19.75
CA ARG A 650 -0.89 -3.71 -19.72
C ARG A 650 -1.60 -3.97 -18.39
N GLU A 651 -1.38 -5.12 -17.77
CA GLU A 651 -1.85 -5.41 -16.40
C GLU A 651 -1.13 -4.54 -15.36
N ILE A 652 0.18 -4.32 -15.51
CA ILE A 652 0.96 -3.39 -14.68
C ILE A 652 0.48 -1.95 -14.88
N ALA A 653 0.19 -1.52 -16.13
CA ALA A 653 -0.39 -0.20 -16.38
C ALA A 653 -1.78 -0.05 -15.73
N GLY A 654 -2.68 -1.01 -15.92
CA GLY A 654 -4.03 -0.97 -15.34
C GLY A 654 -4.04 -1.07 -13.81
N THR A 655 -3.13 -1.85 -13.22
CA THR A 655 -2.97 -1.90 -11.75
C THR A 655 -2.29 -0.64 -11.21
N LEU A 656 -1.38 -0.01 -11.95
CA LEU A 656 -0.80 1.29 -11.60
C LEU A 656 -1.88 2.40 -11.68
N GLU A 657 -2.73 2.41 -12.71
CA GLU A 657 -3.89 3.33 -12.79
C GLU A 657 -4.86 3.09 -11.63
N ALA A 658 -5.19 1.84 -11.30
CA ALA A 658 -6.04 1.50 -10.16
C ALA A 658 -5.40 1.94 -8.81
N VAL A 659 -4.09 1.77 -8.65
CA VAL A 659 -3.33 2.25 -7.48
C VAL A 659 -3.28 3.78 -7.43
N MET A 660 -3.13 4.47 -8.56
CA MET A 660 -3.14 5.93 -8.62
C MET A 660 -4.53 6.52 -8.34
N THR A 661 -5.60 5.92 -8.86
CA THR A 661 -6.98 6.34 -8.52
C THR A 661 -7.32 6.03 -7.07
N SER A 662 -6.89 4.88 -6.55
CA SER A 662 -7.03 4.54 -5.12
C SER A 662 -6.22 5.49 -4.23
N HIS A 663 -4.99 5.83 -4.62
CA HIS A 663 -4.16 6.79 -3.89
C HIS A 663 -4.76 8.20 -3.91
N SER A 664 -5.32 8.64 -5.05
CA SER A 664 -6.04 9.91 -5.15
C SER A 664 -7.29 9.94 -4.26
N GLN A 665 -8.10 8.88 -4.27
CA GLN A 665 -9.27 8.75 -3.39
C GLN A 665 -8.87 8.73 -1.91
N LEU A 666 -7.85 7.94 -1.54
CA LEU A 666 -7.31 7.89 -0.19
C LEU A 666 -6.70 9.24 0.23
N GLN A 667 -6.06 9.97 -0.68
CA GLN A 667 -5.57 11.32 -0.41
C GLN A 667 -6.74 12.27 -0.13
N THR A 668 -7.79 12.29 -0.94
CA THR A 668 -8.99 13.11 -0.67
C THR A 668 -9.65 12.73 0.67
N VAL A 669 -9.70 11.44 1.01
CA VAL A 669 -10.22 10.98 2.32
C VAL A 669 -9.30 11.42 3.46
N VAL A 670 -7.98 11.33 3.32
CA VAL A 670 -7.01 11.82 4.31
C VAL A 670 -7.08 13.33 4.47
N GLU A 671 -7.23 14.09 3.39
CA GLU A 671 -7.43 15.54 3.43
C GLU A 671 -8.76 15.91 4.13
N SER A 672 -9.86 15.20 3.82
CA SER A 672 -11.12 15.42 4.55
C SER A 672 -11.04 15.06 6.03
N LEU A 673 -10.32 13.98 6.38
CA LEU A 673 -10.11 13.55 7.76
C LEU A 673 -9.16 14.50 8.50
N GLN A 674 -8.17 15.11 7.84
CA GLN A 674 -7.33 16.16 8.42
C GLN A 674 -8.13 17.44 8.68
N VAL A 675 -9.01 17.83 7.76
CA VAL A 675 -9.93 18.96 7.96
C VAL A 675 -10.93 18.67 9.09
N GLU A 676 -11.49 17.46 9.17
CA GLU A 676 -12.32 17.05 10.30
C GLU A 676 -11.54 17.04 11.62
N LEU A 677 -10.33 16.48 11.65
CA LEU A 677 -9.51 16.45 12.86
C LEU A 677 -9.17 17.87 13.34
N GLY A 678 -8.83 18.78 12.43
CA GLY A 678 -8.63 20.20 12.75
C GLY A 678 -9.89 20.88 13.30
N LYS A 679 -11.08 20.54 12.77
CA LYS A 679 -12.38 20.95 13.35
C LYS A 679 -12.64 20.34 14.73
N LYS A 680 -12.26 19.08 14.97
CA LYS A 680 -12.38 18.45 16.30
C LYS A 680 -11.40 19.06 17.30
N ASP A 681 -10.16 19.33 16.92
CA ASP A 681 -9.16 19.95 17.80
C ASP A 681 -9.49 21.40 18.17
N THR A 682 -10.08 22.16 17.24
CA THR A 682 -10.63 23.49 17.54
C THR A 682 -11.85 23.39 18.47
N LEU A 683 -12.81 22.49 18.21
CA LEU A 683 -13.95 22.25 19.10
C LEU A 683 -13.52 21.76 20.50
N ILE A 684 -12.53 20.87 20.60
CA ILE A 684 -11.94 20.42 21.87
C ILE A 684 -11.27 21.59 22.60
N SER A 685 -10.59 22.49 21.87
CA SER A 685 -9.99 23.69 22.44
C SER A 685 -11.05 24.69 22.93
N GLN A 686 -12.15 24.87 22.19
CA GLN A 686 -13.30 25.67 22.60
C GLN A 686 -13.96 25.11 23.86
N LEU A 687 -14.30 23.81 23.88
CA LEU A 687 -14.91 23.13 25.02
C LEU A 687 -14.01 23.14 26.26
N LYS A 688 -12.69 23.00 26.08
CA LYS A 688 -11.70 23.15 27.17
C LYS A 688 -11.67 24.57 27.71
N ASN A 689 -11.73 25.58 26.84
CA ASN A 689 -11.77 26.98 27.24
C ASN A 689 -13.11 27.35 27.91
N GLN A 690 -14.23 26.83 27.43
CA GLN A 690 -15.55 26.97 28.06
C GLN A 690 -15.56 26.33 29.46
N LYS A 691 -15.14 25.08 29.58
CA LYS A 691 -15.05 24.38 30.88
C LYS A 691 -14.14 25.11 31.88
N ASN A 692 -13.07 25.76 31.41
CA ASN A 692 -12.23 26.59 32.26
C ASN A 692 -12.95 27.87 32.73
N ARG A 693 -13.72 28.53 31.86
CA ARG A 693 -14.56 29.69 32.24
C ARG A 693 -15.64 29.28 33.25
N GLU A 694 -16.40 28.23 32.96
CA GLU A 694 -17.41 27.66 33.88
C GLU A 694 -16.81 27.30 35.24
N HIS A 695 -15.56 26.79 35.26
CA HIS A 695 -14.85 26.50 36.51
C HIS A 695 -14.42 27.77 37.26
N ASP A 696 -13.91 28.79 36.58
CA ASP A 696 -13.53 30.06 37.23
C ASP A 696 -14.76 30.90 37.65
N GLU A 697 -15.89 30.78 36.95
CA GLU A 697 -17.21 31.33 37.30
C GLU A 697 -17.78 30.63 38.54
N MET A 698 -17.85 29.30 38.56
CA MET A 698 -18.25 28.51 39.74
C MET A 698 -17.35 28.81 40.96
N LYS A 699 -16.06 29.03 40.75
CA LYS A 699 -15.08 29.44 41.77
C LYS A 699 -15.20 30.90 42.19
N HIS A 700 -15.90 31.73 41.42
CA HIS A 700 -16.35 33.05 41.82
C HIS A 700 -17.62 32.95 42.68
N GLU A 701 -18.62 32.20 42.23
CA GLU A 701 -19.85 31.93 42.99
C GLU A 701 -19.55 31.31 44.37
N ILE A 702 -18.64 30.32 44.45
CA ILE A 702 -18.20 29.73 45.72
C ILE A 702 -17.66 30.81 46.68
N LYS A 703 -16.86 31.77 46.19
CA LYS A 703 -16.35 32.89 47.02
C LYS A 703 -17.46 33.85 47.44
N GLU A 704 -18.46 34.09 46.60
CA GLU A 704 -19.64 34.89 46.98
C GLU A 704 -20.47 34.16 48.05
N PHE A 705 -20.68 32.84 47.91
CA PHE A 705 -21.34 32.02 48.92
C PHE A 705 -20.54 31.96 50.22
N GLU A 706 -19.22 31.85 50.19
CA GLU A 706 -18.34 31.97 51.37
C GLU A 706 -18.49 33.35 52.04
N SER A 707 -18.43 34.44 51.27
CA SER A 707 -18.65 35.80 51.77
C SER A 707 -20.03 35.98 52.41
N ARG A 708 -21.07 35.37 51.82
CA ARG A 708 -22.45 35.41 52.31
C ARG A 708 -22.62 34.56 53.58
N MET A 709 -21.99 33.39 53.63
CA MET A 709 -21.95 32.52 54.82
C MET A 709 -21.23 33.20 55.99
N GLU A 710 -20.15 33.93 55.73
CA GLU A 710 -19.42 34.65 56.79
C GLU A 710 -20.21 35.85 57.33
N LYS A 711 -20.94 36.58 56.46
CA LYS A 711 -21.91 37.61 56.90
C LYS A 711 -22.97 37.02 57.84
N VAL A 712 -23.56 35.88 57.47
CA VAL A 712 -24.56 35.17 58.30
C VAL A 712 -23.97 34.66 59.61
N ARG A 713 -22.72 34.15 59.62
CA ARG A 713 -22.00 33.76 60.85
C ARG A 713 -21.82 34.94 61.80
N GLU A 714 -21.40 36.09 61.27
CA GLU A 714 -21.15 37.30 62.06
C GLU A 714 -22.47 37.92 62.58
N GLU A 715 -23.57 37.83 61.82
CA GLU A 715 -24.92 38.18 62.30
C GLU A 715 -25.41 37.24 63.42
N LEU A 716 -25.26 35.92 63.24
CA LEU A 716 -25.67 34.92 64.22
C LEU A 716 -24.85 35.03 65.52
N LYS A 717 -23.56 35.38 65.42
CA LYS A 717 -22.69 35.75 66.55
C LYS A 717 -23.19 37.01 67.28
N LYS A 718 -23.52 38.08 66.55
CA LYS A 718 -24.11 39.31 67.13
C LYS A 718 -25.45 39.03 67.82
N GLU A 719 -26.28 38.15 67.29
CA GLU A 719 -27.55 37.78 67.91
C GLU A 719 -27.36 36.90 69.17
N ARG A 720 -26.39 35.97 69.16
CA ARG A 720 -25.96 35.26 70.36
C ARG A 720 -25.47 36.22 71.44
N GLU A 721 -24.66 37.23 71.08
CA GLU A 721 -24.23 38.26 72.03
C GLU A 721 -25.39 39.09 72.60
N LYS A 722 -26.37 39.51 71.77
CA LYS A 722 -27.58 40.18 72.26
C LYS A 722 -28.36 39.29 73.22
N SER A 723 -28.52 38.00 72.88
CA SER A 723 -29.21 37.02 73.72
C SER A 723 -28.51 36.83 75.07
N ILE A 724 -27.18 36.71 75.09
CA ILE A 724 -26.37 36.61 76.32
C ILE A 724 -26.47 37.91 77.14
N LYS A 725 -26.42 39.08 76.48
CA LYS A 725 -26.61 40.39 77.12
C LYS A 725 -28.03 40.55 77.68
N LYS A 726 -29.05 39.89 77.11
CA LYS A 726 -30.41 39.83 77.66
C LYS A 726 -30.46 38.89 78.87
N THR A 727 -30.11 37.62 78.72
CA THR A 727 -30.19 36.65 79.83
C THR A 727 -29.34 37.05 81.04
N SER A 728 -28.22 37.76 80.83
CA SER A 728 -27.42 38.36 81.91
C SER A 728 -28.19 39.43 82.73
N ARG A 729 -29.04 40.25 82.09
CA ARG A 729 -29.95 41.17 82.78
C ARG A 729 -31.05 40.39 83.49
N ASP A 730 -31.69 39.46 82.78
CA ASP A 730 -32.78 38.64 83.32
C ASP A 730 -32.32 37.88 84.58
N ILE A 731 -31.12 37.30 84.57
CA ILE A 731 -30.48 36.64 85.74
C ILE A 731 -30.20 37.64 86.87
N SER A 732 -29.76 38.85 86.55
CA SER A 732 -29.48 39.91 87.54
C SER A 732 -30.75 40.46 88.18
N GLU A 733 -31.86 40.49 87.45
CA GLU A 733 -33.20 40.87 87.93
C GLU A 733 -33.81 39.74 88.77
N MET A 734 -33.72 38.49 88.31
CA MET A 734 -34.11 37.30 89.11
C MET A 734 -33.31 37.19 90.41
N LYS A 735 -32.02 37.58 90.44
CA LYS A 735 -31.24 37.67 91.69
C LYS A 735 -31.84 38.70 92.65
N LYS A 736 -32.10 39.93 92.20
CA LYS A 736 -32.76 40.96 93.04
C LYS A 736 -34.12 40.50 93.56
N GLN A 737 -34.92 39.82 92.74
CA GLN A 737 -36.18 39.25 93.17
C GLN A 737 -35.96 38.16 94.23
N ASN A 738 -35.03 37.22 94.02
CA ASN A 738 -34.66 36.19 94.98
C ASN A 738 -34.18 36.78 96.33
N ASP A 739 -33.37 37.84 96.31
CA ASP A 739 -32.88 38.50 97.52
C ASP A 739 -34.03 39.18 98.29
N SER A 740 -34.99 39.79 97.59
CA SER A 740 -36.21 40.35 98.20
C SER A 740 -37.17 39.28 98.73
N LEU A 741 -37.21 38.11 98.09
CA LEU A 741 -37.97 36.95 98.58
C LEU A 741 -37.26 36.33 99.79
N ALA A 742 -35.92 36.35 99.85
CA ALA A 742 -35.16 35.87 100.99
C ALA A 742 -35.38 36.76 102.24
N SER A 743 -35.40 38.09 102.09
CA SER A 743 -35.74 38.98 103.23
C SER A 743 -37.17 38.76 103.70
N ARG A 744 -38.14 38.66 102.78
CA ARG A 744 -39.54 38.35 103.09
C ARG A 744 -39.72 36.97 103.72
N ASN A 745 -38.93 35.99 103.34
CA ASN A 745 -38.93 34.66 103.96
C ASN A 745 -38.35 34.70 105.38
N SER A 746 -37.32 35.52 105.64
CA SER A 746 -36.81 35.77 107.00
C SER A 746 -37.88 36.42 107.91
N GLU A 747 -38.69 37.35 107.38
CA GLU A 747 -39.85 37.93 108.09
C GLU A 747 -40.97 36.91 108.33
N LEU A 748 -41.27 36.07 107.34
CA LEU A 748 -42.23 34.96 107.48
C LEU A 748 -41.76 33.91 108.49
N VAL A 749 -40.46 33.61 108.58
CA VAL A 749 -39.91 32.69 109.60
C VAL A 749 -40.08 33.25 111.01
N LYS A 750 -39.84 34.56 111.23
CA LYS A 750 -40.09 35.22 112.53
C LYS A 750 -41.55 35.16 112.96
N THR A 751 -42.47 35.50 112.05
CA THR A 751 -43.91 35.40 112.35
C THR A 751 -44.37 33.94 112.52
N ASN A 752 -43.73 32.97 111.86
CA ASN A 752 -43.98 31.55 112.08
C ASN A 752 -43.53 31.07 113.48
N THR A 753 -42.40 31.55 114.01
CA THR A 753 -41.95 31.19 115.38
C THR A 753 -42.85 31.76 116.48
N GLU A 754 -43.42 32.95 116.27
CA GLU A 754 -44.44 33.54 117.16
C GLU A 754 -45.76 32.76 117.13
N LEU A 755 -46.20 32.30 115.96
CA LEU A 755 -47.39 31.45 115.82
C LEU A 755 -47.18 30.06 116.43
N ARG A 756 -45.96 29.48 116.35
CA ARG A 756 -45.63 28.20 116.99
C ARG A 756 -45.69 28.24 118.51
N HIS A 757 -45.30 29.36 119.15
CA HIS A 757 -45.53 29.53 120.59
C HIS A 757 -47.03 29.51 120.92
N LYS A 758 -47.86 30.23 120.16
CA LYS A 758 -49.32 30.25 120.35
C LYS A 758 -50.01 28.91 120.07
N MET A 759 -49.42 28.05 119.24
CA MET A 759 -49.88 26.66 119.04
C MET A 759 -49.56 25.76 120.25
N SER A 760 -48.35 25.87 120.82
CA SER A 760 -47.94 25.06 121.98
C SER A 760 -48.88 25.23 123.18
N ASP A 761 -49.39 26.43 123.41
CA ASP A 761 -50.35 26.73 124.48
C ASP A 761 -51.80 26.28 124.17
N LYS A 762 -52.08 25.81 122.95
CA LYS A 762 -53.34 25.15 122.58
C LYS A 762 -53.23 23.64 122.52
N GLU A 763 -52.07 23.10 122.16
CA GLU A 763 -51.83 21.65 122.10
C GLU A 763 -51.92 20.99 123.50
N LYS A 764 -51.48 21.68 124.57
CA LYS A 764 -51.67 21.25 125.96
C LYS A 764 -53.12 20.95 126.33
N SER A 765 -54.08 21.75 125.83
CA SER A 765 -55.52 21.55 126.06
C SER A 765 -56.14 20.43 125.21
N ILE A 766 -55.43 19.93 124.19
CA ILE A 766 -55.88 18.83 123.33
C ILE A 766 -55.44 17.49 123.91
N THR A 767 -54.24 17.42 124.50
CA THR A 767 -53.71 16.20 125.14
C THR A 767 -54.56 15.67 126.29
N GLU A 768 -55.29 16.55 127.00
CA GLU A 768 -56.19 16.16 128.11
C GLU A 768 -57.52 15.52 127.66
N LEU A 769 -57.88 15.67 126.38
CA LEU A 769 -59.11 15.12 125.80
C LEU A 769 -58.88 13.83 124.99
N GLN A 770 -57.67 13.64 124.45
CA GLN A 770 -57.36 12.46 123.62
C GLN A 770 -57.23 11.16 124.42
N THR A 771 -56.81 11.22 125.69
CA THR A 771 -56.65 10.07 126.60
C THR A 771 -57.96 9.34 126.95
N LYS A 772 -59.12 9.90 126.63
CA LYS A 772 -60.44 9.28 126.92
C LYS A 772 -61.06 8.51 125.74
N VAL A 773 -60.46 8.54 124.56
CA VAL A 773 -61.06 8.01 123.31
C VAL A 773 -60.36 6.75 122.78
N THR A 774 -59.10 6.50 123.17
CA THR A 774 -58.29 5.38 122.66
C THR A 774 -58.69 4.00 123.20
N ASP A 775 -59.13 3.95 124.46
CA ASP A 775 -59.25 2.69 125.21
C ASP A 775 -60.47 1.85 124.82
N GLN A 776 -61.53 2.49 124.30
CA GLN A 776 -62.75 1.78 123.89
C GLN A 776 -62.69 1.17 122.49
N LYS A 777 -61.73 1.59 121.63
CA LYS A 777 -61.65 1.10 120.24
C LYS A 777 -60.88 -0.22 120.07
N HIS A 778 -60.02 -0.59 121.00
CA HIS A 778 -59.06 -1.70 120.82
C HIS A 778 -59.61 -3.11 121.08
N LYS A 779 -60.86 -3.26 121.55
CA LYS A 779 -61.35 -4.55 122.10
C LYS A 779 -62.38 -5.31 121.24
N MET A 780 -62.75 -4.81 120.06
CA MET A 780 -63.92 -5.31 119.30
C MET A 780 -63.69 -5.82 117.87
N ALA A 781 -62.45 -5.81 117.34
CA ALA A 781 -62.21 -6.07 115.90
C ALA A 781 -61.29 -7.27 115.56
N TYR A 782 -60.68 -7.93 116.54
CA TYR A 782 -59.60 -8.91 116.28
C TYR A 782 -60.08 -10.29 115.76
N LEU A 783 -61.28 -10.73 116.17
CA LEU A 783 -61.67 -12.15 116.06
C LEU A 783 -62.47 -12.56 114.80
N HIS A 784 -62.93 -11.63 113.96
CA HIS A 784 -63.71 -11.97 112.76
C HIS A 784 -62.90 -12.07 111.45
N LYS A 785 -61.67 -11.55 111.39
CA LYS A 785 -60.91 -11.48 110.12
C LYS A 785 -60.20 -12.78 109.71
N ALA A 786 -59.92 -13.68 110.65
CA ALA A 786 -59.07 -14.85 110.39
C ALA A 786 -59.74 -15.96 109.55
N LYS A 787 -61.08 -16.12 109.62
CA LYS A 787 -61.76 -17.30 109.03
C LYS A 787 -61.95 -17.24 107.51
N LYS A 788 -62.18 -16.05 106.93
CA LYS A 788 -62.43 -15.89 105.48
C LYS A 788 -61.17 -16.14 104.62
N HIS A 789 -59.99 -16.03 105.19
CA HIS A 789 -58.73 -15.94 104.45
C HIS A 789 -58.24 -17.27 103.86
N LEU A 790 -58.83 -18.41 104.26
CA LEU A 790 -58.39 -19.76 103.85
C LEU A 790 -59.06 -20.26 102.57
N GLU A 791 -60.36 -19.98 102.38
CA GLU A 791 -61.10 -20.47 101.20
C GLU A 791 -60.71 -19.71 99.91
N GLU A 792 -60.40 -18.41 100.02
CA GLU A 792 -59.92 -17.61 98.88
C GLU A 792 -58.56 -18.06 98.32
N ASN A 793 -57.73 -18.76 99.11
CA ASN A 793 -56.41 -19.21 98.68
C ASN A 793 -56.47 -20.45 97.77
N LEU A 794 -57.48 -21.30 97.93
CA LEU A 794 -57.56 -22.58 97.19
C LEU A 794 -58.00 -22.38 95.72
N VAL A 795 -58.74 -21.32 95.44
CA VAL A 795 -59.04 -20.88 94.06
C VAL A 795 -57.81 -20.25 93.42
N LYS A 796 -57.08 -19.39 94.14
CA LYS A 796 -55.86 -18.71 93.63
C LYS A 796 -54.76 -19.70 93.23
N MET A 797 -54.61 -20.82 93.94
CA MET A 797 -53.65 -21.88 93.55
C MET A 797 -53.98 -22.61 92.24
N LYS A 798 -55.22 -22.54 91.72
CA LYS A 798 -55.54 -23.08 90.39
C LYS A 798 -55.13 -22.11 89.28
N ALA A 799 -55.53 -20.84 89.38
CA ALA A 799 -55.12 -19.79 88.45
C ALA A 799 -53.58 -19.73 88.32
N VAL A 800 -52.86 -19.69 89.45
CA VAL A 800 -51.37 -19.68 89.46
C VAL A 800 -50.76 -20.92 88.78
N LYS A 801 -51.47 -22.04 88.68
CA LYS A 801 -50.99 -23.23 87.95
C LYS A 801 -51.25 -23.15 86.45
N GLU A 802 -52.33 -22.49 86.05
CA GLU A 802 -52.64 -22.19 84.64
C GLU A 802 -51.69 -21.08 84.13
N ASP A 803 -51.52 -19.99 84.90
CA ASP A 803 -50.51 -18.94 84.69
C ASP A 803 -49.09 -19.52 84.54
N MET A 804 -48.71 -20.50 85.39
CA MET A 804 -47.40 -21.15 85.31
C MET A 804 -47.22 -21.92 83.99
N ASN A 805 -48.24 -22.66 83.54
CA ASN A 805 -48.18 -23.39 82.27
C ASN A 805 -48.08 -22.43 81.07
N GLU A 806 -48.78 -21.29 81.10
CA GLU A 806 -48.65 -20.25 80.07
C GLU A 806 -47.27 -19.57 80.11
N LEU A 807 -46.70 -19.33 81.30
CA LEU A 807 -45.34 -18.82 81.46
C LEU A 807 -44.28 -19.82 80.97
N GLU A 808 -44.46 -21.12 81.17
CA GLU A 808 -43.58 -22.14 80.57
C GLU A 808 -43.72 -22.18 79.05
N SER A 809 -44.93 -22.07 78.50
CA SER A 809 -45.14 -21.97 77.05
C SER A 809 -44.50 -20.71 76.46
N MET A 810 -44.64 -19.55 77.12
CA MET A 810 -44.00 -18.30 76.69
C MET A 810 -42.47 -18.36 76.84
N ARG A 811 -41.94 -19.00 77.89
CA ARG A 811 -40.50 -19.26 78.04
C ARG A 811 -39.98 -20.08 76.86
N ASP A 812 -40.66 -21.16 76.49
CA ASP A 812 -40.18 -22.06 75.44
C ASP A 812 -40.35 -21.45 74.04
N GLN A 813 -41.41 -20.65 73.81
CA GLN A 813 -41.52 -19.79 72.62
C GLN A 813 -40.44 -18.70 72.56
N TYR A 814 -40.05 -18.11 73.69
CA TYR A 814 -38.98 -17.12 73.77
C TYR A 814 -37.59 -17.73 73.54
N ILE A 815 -37.36 -18.95 74.03
CA ILE A 815 -36.14 -19.74 73.73
C ILE A 815 -36.12 -20.10 72.24
N ALA A 816 -37.23 -20.54 71.65
CA ALA A 816 -37.34 -20.82 70.22
C ALA A 816 -37.05 -19.58 69.36
N LYS A 817 -37.64 -18.42 69.69
CA LYS A 817 -37.37 -17.16 68.97
C LYS A 817 -35.96 -16.64 69.16
N ASN A 818 -35.35 -16.78 70.33
CA ASN A 818 -33.92 -16.44 70.51
C ASN A 818 -33.02 -17.35 69.67
N LYS A 819 -33.36 -18.64 69.53
CA LYS A 819 -32.63 -19.55 68.65
C LYS A 819 -32.78 -19.17 67.17
N GLU A 820 -34.01 -18.87 66.73
CA GLU A 820 -34.31 -18.38 65.38
C GLU A 820 -33.57 -17.08 65.06
N GLN A 821 -33.54 -16.13 66.01
CA GLN A 821 -32.77 -14.89 65.90
C GLN A 821 -31.25 -15.17 65.88
N ALA A 822 -30.74 -16.10 66.68
CA ALA A 822 -29.33 -16.48 66.67
C ALA A 822 -28.90 -17.14 65.34
N ASP A 823 -29.72 -18.04 64.77
CA ASP A 823 -29.47 -18.64 63.46
C ASP A 823 -29.63 -17.62 62.30
N THR A 824 -30.51 -16.62 62.46
CA THR A 824 -30.63 -15.47 61.55
C THR A 824 -29.36 -14.59 61.60
N ILE A 825 -28.90 -14.22 62.81
CA ILE A 825 -27.65 -13.47 63.00
C ILE A 825 -26.45 -14.24 62.45
N LYS A 826 -26.38 -15.55 62.67
CA LYS A 826 -25.34 -16.45 62.13
C LYS A 826 -25.34 -16.48 60.60
N THR A 827 -26.52 -16.46 59.98
CA THR A 827 -26.66 -16.35 58.51
C THR A 827 -26.20 -14.99 58.01
N PHE A 828 -26.58 -13.90 58.69
CA PHE A 828 -26.15 -12.54 58.38
C PHE A 828 -24.63 -12.35 58.54
N MET A 829 -24.03 -12.90 59.60
CA MET A 829 -22.58 -12.90 59.81
C MET A 829 -21.85 -13.68 58.71
N LYS A 830 -22.41 -14.80 58.23
CA LYS A 830 -21.87 -15.54 57.07
C LYS A 830 -21.97 -14.71 55.78
N GLN A 831 -23.04 -13.95 55.57
CA GLN A 831 -23.17 -13.01 54.44
C GLN A 831 -22.15 -11.87 54.54
N ILE A 832 -21.95 -11.28 55.73
CA ILE A 832 -20.89 -10.29 55.96
C ILE A 832 -19.50 -10.87 55.67
N SER A 833 -19.21 -12.11 56.09
CA SER A 833 -17.93 -12.76 55.76
C SER A 833 -17.76 -13.01 54.25
N GLY A 834 -18.85 -13.31 53.53
CA GLY A 834 -18.87 -13.37 52.06
C GLY A 834 -18.54 -12.03 51.43
N LEU A 835 -19.29 -10.98 51.78
CA LEU A 835 -19.07 -9.61 51.30
C LEU A 835 -17.68 -9.08 51.63
N GLN A 836 -17.11 -9.41 52.79
CA GLN A 836 -15.73 -9.07 53.14
C GLN A 836 -14.70 -9.80 52.27
N SER A 837 -14.98 -11.05 51.86
CA SER A 837 -14.15 -11.78 50.89
C SER A 837 -14.25 -11.18 49.49
N GLU A 838 -15.46 -10.88 49.03
CA GLU A 838 -15.72 -10.23 47.73
C GLU A 838 -15.08 -8.85 47.64
N LEU A 839 -15.19 -8.02 48.68
CA LEU A 839 -14.60 -6.69 48.75
C LEU A 839 -13.05 -6.77 48.80
N LYS A 840 -12.48 -7.78 49.44
CA LYS A 840 -11.03 -8.07 49.37
C LYS A 840 -10.59 -8.50 47.97
N GLN A 841 -11.34 -9.40 47.32
CA GLN A 841 -11.06 -9.82 45.94
C GLN A 841 -11.20 -8.65 44.96
N LEU A 842 -12.15 -7.74 45.17
CA LEU A 842 -12.31 -6.52 44.39
C LEU A 842 -11.13 -5.56 44.57
N ALA A 843 -10.63 -5.40 45.81
CA ALA A 843 -9.43 -4.60 46.08
C ALA A 843 -8.16 -5.23 45.46
N GLU A 844 -8.01 -6.55 45.50
CA GLU A 844 -6.92 -7.28 44.82
C GLU A 844 -7.03 -7.17 43.29
N ALA A 845 -8.23 -7.26 42.71
CA ALA A 845 -8.48 -7.03 41.30
C ALA A 845 -8.19 -5.58 40.88
N GLN A 846 -8.54 -4.60 41.71
CA GLN A 846 -8.23 -3.19 41.49
C GLN A 846 -6.71 -2.93 41.55
N ALA A 847 -5.99 -3.54 42.51
CA ALA A 847 -4.54 -3.46 42.59
C ALA A 847 -3.86 -4.07 41.35
N ASN A 848 -4.30 -5.25 40.92
CA ASN A 848 -3.80 -5.90 39.70
C ASN A 848 -4.11 -5.08 38.43
N THR A 849 -5.28 -4.45 38.37
CA THR A 849 -5.67 -3.56 37.26
C THR A 849 -4.79 -2.30 37.22
N ASN A 850 -4.52 -1.69 38.37
CA ASN A 850 -3.61 -0.55 38.48
C ASN A 850 -2.16 -0.93 38.10
N GLN A 851 -1.69 -2.12 38.50
CA GLN A 851 -0.38 -2.62 38.10
C GLN A 851 -0.30 -2.84 36.57
N LEU A 852 -1.35 -3.37 35.95
CA LEU A 852 -1.44 -3.56 34.49
C LEU A 852 -1.52 -2.22 33.74
N LEU A 853 -2.23 -1.23 34.28
CA LEU A 853 -2.23 0.14 33.75
C LEU A 853 -0.83 0.77 33.82
N GLN A 854 -0.15 0.66 34.96
CA GLN A 854 1.21 1.17 35.13
C GLN A 854 2.21 0.46 34.20
N GLN A 855 2.04 -0.85 33.93
CA GLN A 855 2.81 -1.55 32.91
C GLN A 855 2.53 -1.03 31.49
N LYS A 856 1.28 -0.73 31.15
CA LYS A 856 0.91 -0.10 29.87
C LYS A 856 1.47 1.32 29.72
N GLU A 857 1.44 2.13 30.77
CA GLU A 857 2.05 3.46 30.77
C GLU A 857 3.57 3.39 30.55
N ASN A 858 4.25 2.46 31.24
CA ASN A 858 5.68 2.21 31.03
C ASN A 858 6.00 1.69 29.61
N ALA A 859 5.08 0.95 28.97
CA ALA A 859 5.23 0.52 27.59
C ALA A 859 5.03 1.68 26.60
N LEU A 860 3.97 2.47 26.77
CA LEU A 860 3.69 3.68 25.97
C LEU A 860 4.80 4.73 26.10
N GLU A 861 5.42 4.86 27.27
CA GLU A 861 6.53 5.79 27.50
C GLU A 861 7.84 5.31 26.83
N LYS A 862 8.07 4.00 26.73
CA LYS A 862 9.13 3.44 25.88
C LYS A 862 8.83 3.65 24.39
N GLU A 863 7.58 3.47 23.98
CA GLU A 863 7.14 3.70 22.60
C GLU A 863 7.30 5.17 22.18
N ARG A 864 6.95 6.12 23.06
CA ARG A 864 7.18 7.56 22.86
C ARG A 864 8.65 7.87 22.65
N LYS A 865 9.54 7.32 23.46
CA LYS A 865 11.00 7.51 23.33
C LYS A 865 11.51 6.95 22.01
N LEU A 866 11.07 5.75 21.61
CA LEU A 866 11.36 5.18 20.29
C LEU A 866 10.83 6.05 19.14
N ARG A 867 9.60 6.55 19.21
CA ARG A 867 9.03 7.49 18.22
C ARG A 867 9.83 8.78 18.15
N GLU A 868 10.30 9.31 19.27
CA GLU A 868 11.08 10.54 19.32
C GLU A 868 12.53 10.36 18.81
N GLU A 869 13.17 9.23 19.12
CA GLU A 869 14.44 8.83 18.51
C GLU A 869 14.32 8.63 17.00
N MET A 870 13.26 7.97 16.52
CA MET A 870 12.99 7.81 15.09
C MET A 870 12.70 9.16 14.42
N LYS A 871 11.99 10.08 15.09
CA LYS A 871 11.78 11.45 14.59
C LYS A 871 13.09 12.25 14.52
N LYS A 872 13.98 12.09 15.50
CA LYS A 872 15.35 12.68 15.47
C LYS A 872 16.17 12.10 14.33
N LYS A 873 16.21 10.77 14.15
CA LYS A 873 16.87 10.09 13.02
C LYS A 873 16.33 10.59 11.69
N TYR A 874 15.01 10.61 11.51
CA TYR A 874 14.36 11.12 10.30
C TYR A 874 14.74 12.58 9.98
N SER A 875 14.78 13.47 10.98
CA SER A 875 15.23 14.86 10.75
C SER A 875 16.72 14.99 10.41
N LEU A 876 17.57 14.09 10.91
CA LEU A 876 18.98 14.01 10.56
C LEU A 876 19.18 13.46 9.14
N THR A 877 18.45 12.42 8.77
CA THR A 877 18.45 11.88 7.40
C THR A 877 17.95 12.93 6.40
N LYS A 878 16.83 13.62 6.69
CA LYS A 878 16.30 14.67 5.82
C LYS A 878 17.27 15.85 5.65
N LYS A 879 17.94 16.29 6.71
CA LYS A 879 19.00 17.31 6.59
C LYS A 879 20.16 16.85 5.72
N ARG A 880 20.59 15.59 5.86
CA ARG A 880 21.65 15.01 5.02
C ARG A 880 21.21 14.84 3.56
N GLU A 881 19.92 14.61 3.31
CA GLU A 881 19.31 14.60 1.99
C GLU A 881 19.28 16.01 1.37
N GLU A 882 18.92 17.05 2.14
CA GLU A 882 18.99 18.46 1.75
C GLU A 882 20.45 18.92 1.48
N GLU A 883 21.41 18.47 2.29
CA GLU A 883 22.86 18.67 2.09
C GLU A 883 23.38 17.95 0.83
N LEU A 884 22.93 16.73 0.56
CA LEU A 884 23.30 15.99 -0.66
C LEU A 884 22.65 16.59 -1.92
N TYR A 885 21.42 17.10 -1.82
CA TYR A 885 20.76 17.78 -2.94
C TYR A 885 21.50 19.06 -3.33
N THR A 886 21.88 19.88 -2.36
CA THR A 886 22.66 21.11 -2.61
C THR A 886 24.09 20.84 -3.08
N GLN A 887 24.73 19.76 -2.61
CA GLN A 887 26.00 19.29 -3.19
C GLN A 887 25.85 18.82 -4.65
N LYS A 888 24.78 18.08 -4.96
CA LYS A 888 24.45 17.64 -6.33
C LYS A 888 24.22 18.83 -7.24
N GLU A 889 23.44 19.82 -6.82
CA GLU A 889 23.16 21.05 -7.57
C GLU A 889 24.45 21.82 -7.87
N SER A 890 25.33 22.01 -6.88
CA SER A 890 26.65 22.63 -7.08
C SER A 890 27.59 21.81 -7.99
N ALA A 891 27.43 20.49 -8.04
CA ALA A 891 28.18 19.63 -8.96
C ALA A 891 27.61 19.70 -10.40
N GLU A 892 26.30 19.75 -10.56
CA GLU A 892 25.63 19.95 -11.85
C GLU A 892 25.95 21.34 -12.44
N ASP A 893 26.03 22.39 -11.62
CA ASP A 893 26.44 23.72 -12.08
C ASP A 893 27.92 23.77 -12.50
N ARG A 894 28.83 23.16 -11.74
CA ARG A 894 30.24 23.02 -12.17
C ARG A 894 30.40 22.19 -13.45
N LEU A 895 29.54 21.20 -13.67
CA LEU A 895 29.50 20.45 -14.92
C LEU A 895 28.95 21.29 -16.09
N LYS A 896 28.03 22.23 -15.84
CA LYS A 896 27.59 23.22 -16.85
C LYS A 896 28.72 24.21 -17.16
N GLU A 897 29.42 24.73 -16.16
CA GLU A 897 30.60 25.60 -16.35
C GLU A 897 31.67 24.88 -17.17
N ALA A 898 32.11 23.68 -16.76
CA ALA A 898 33.09 22.89 -17.51
C ALA A 898 32.62 22.50 -18.93
N HIS A 899 31.31 22.30 -19.14
CA HIS A 899 30.75 22.09 -20.47
C HIS A 899 30.81 23.36 -21.33
N ASN A 900 30.50 24.53 -20.77
CA ASN A 900 30.60 25.82 -21.44
C ASN A 900 32.06 26.17 -21.79
N GLU A 901 32.98 26.00 -20.85
CA GLU A 901 34.43 26.14 -21.08
C GLU A 901 34.91 25.19 -22.19
N SER A 902 34.45 23.94 -22.21
CA SER A 902 34.78 22.98 -23.28
C SER A 902 34.18 23.38 -24.64
N LEU A 903 33.03 24.06 -24.63
CA LEU A 903 32.42 24.67 -25.82
C LEU A 903 33.26 25.84 -26.33
N GLU A 904 33.69 26.76 -25.46
CA GLU A 904 34.55 27.90 -25.80
C GLU A 904 35.92 27.45 -26.29
N ILE A 905 36.52 26.42 -25.66
CA ILE A 905 37.77 25.81 -26.14
C ILE A 905 37.59 25.18 -27.53
N SER A 906 36.45 24.53 -27.80
CA SER A 906 36.12 24.03 -29.16
C SER A 906 35.94 25.18 -30.16
N GLN A 907 35.27 26.25 -29.76
CA GLN A 907 35.07 27.47 -30.56
C GLN A 907 36.44 28.08 -30.95
N HIS A 908 37.33 28.27 -29.97
CA HIS A 908 38.67 28.80 -30.18
C HIS A 908 39.56 27.86 -31.01
N LEU A 909 39.45 26.54 -30.86
CA LEU A 909 40.12 25.57 -31.73
C LEU A 909 39.61 25.65 -33.18
N GLN A 910 38.30 25.83 -33.37
CA GLN A 910 37.69 25.98 -34.69
C GLN A 910 38.08 27.32 -35.35
N ASP A 911 38.12 28.41 -34.59
CA ASP A 911 38.58 29.72 -35.07
C ASP A 911 40.08 29.72 -35.39
N ALA A 912 40.91 29.09 -34.54
CA ALA A 912 42.33 28.87 -34.84
C ALA A 912 42.51 28.03 -36.11
N HIS A 913 41.72 26.97 -36.30
CA HIS A 913 41.76 26.14 -37.51
C HIS A 913 41.32 26.94 -38.76
N GLN A 914 40.28 27.78 -38.65
CA GLN A 914 39.89 28.70 -39.73
C GLN A 914 40.98 29.73 -40.03
N TRP A 915 41.65 30.27 -39.01
CA TRP A 915 42.76 31.21 -39.17
C TRP A 915 43.96 30.54 -39.86
N PHE A 916 44.37 29.35 -39.41
CA PHE A 916 45.44 28.57 -40.05
C PHE A 916 45.10 28.24 -41.50
N LYS A 917 43.86 27.79 -41.78
CA LYS A 917 43.39 27.52 -43.15
C LYS A 917 43.39 28.78 -44.00
N GLY A 918 42.88 29.91 -43.51
CA GLY A 918 42.91 31.19 -44.20
C GLY A 918 44.32 31.76 -44.41
N ARG A 919 45.28 31.43 -43.54
CA ARG A 919 46.70 31.77 -43.67
C ARG A 919 47.40 30.86 -44.69
N PHE A 920 47.09 29.56 -44.68
CA PHE A 920 47.56 28.57 -45.65
C PHE A 920 47.03 28.86 -47.07
N ASP A 921 45.74 29.13 -47.23
CA ASP A 921 45.13 29.53 -48.50
C ASP A 921 45.76 30.80 -49.08
N LYS A 922 46.15 31.76 -48.21
CA LYS A 922 46.88 32.97 -48.62
C LYS A 922 48.28 32.60 -49.09
N LEU A 923 49.05 31.84 -48.30
CA LEU A 923 50.38 31.33 -48.66
C LEU A 923 50.38 30.52 -49.97
N GLN A 924 49.39 29.66 -50.18
CA GLN A 924 49.25 28.86 -51.39
C GLN A 924 48.94 29.73 -52.62
N LYS A 925 48.10 30.77 -52.47
CA LYS A 925 47.88 31.79 -53.51
C LYS A 925 49.14 32.65 -53.74
N GLU A 926 49.92 32.95 -52.71
CA GLU A 926 51.18 33.68 -52.78
C GLU A 926 52.26 32.87 -53.53
N ILE A 927 52.37 31.57 -53.26
CA ILE A 927 53.26 30.62 -53.96
C ILE A 927 52.84 30.48 -55.43
N VAL A 928 51.52 30.40 -55.73
CA VAL A 928 51.02 30.37 -57.11
C VAL A 928 51.34 31.68 -57.84
N ARG A 929 51.14 32.85 -57.22
CA ARG A 929 51.56 34.14 -57.77
C ARG A 929 53.07 34.22 -57.99
N SER A 930 53.86 33.77 -57.02
CA SER A 930 55.33 33.74 -57.12
C SER A 930 55.78 32.89 -58.30
N ARG A 931 55.21 31.69 -58.48
CA ARG A 931 55.45 30.84 -59.65
C ARG A 931 54.97 31.47 -60.97
N GLN A 932 53.87 32.22 -60.97
CA GLN A 932 53.40 32.96 -62.16
C GLN A 932 54.34 34.13 -62.51
N THR A 933 54.85 34.85 -61.52
CA THR A 933 55.86 35.90 -61.71
C THR A 933 57.19 35.31 -62.18
N GLN A 934 57.62 34.18 -61.60
CA GLN A 934 58.81 33.45 -62.05
C GLN A 934 58.65 32.95 -63.48
N ALA A 935 57.53 32.32 -63.83
CA ALA A 935 57.26 31.88 -65.20
C ALA A 935 57.26 33.04 -66.21
N LYS A 936 56.75 34.22 -65.83
CA LYS A 936 56.89 35.44 -66.64
C LYS A 936 58.33 35.92 -66.77
N LEU A 937 59.11 35.92 -65.69
CA LEU A 937 60.52 36.29 -65.74
C LEU A 937 61.34 35.28 -66.56
N GLU A 938 60.96 34.00 -66.58
CA GLU A 938 61.55 32.97 -67.45
C GLU A 938 61.13 33.15 -68.92
N GLU A 939 59.87 33.51 -69.19
CA GLU A 939 59.36 33.88 -70.52
C GLU A 939 60.04 35.16 -71.06
N ASP A 940 60.12 36.22 -70.26
CA ASP A 940 60.81 37.47 -70.59
C ASP A 940 62.31 37.23 -70.84
N ASN A 941 62.97 36.39 -70.03
CA ASN A 941 64.37 35.98 -70.29
C ASN A 941 64.51 35.12 -71.56
N ALA A 942 63.55 34.25 -71.87
CA ALA A 942 63.56 33.47 -73.12
C ALA A 942 63.36 34.38 -74.35
N VAL A 943 62.48 35.38 -74.27
CA VAL A 943 62.30 36.41 -75.28
C VAL A 943 63.56 37.26 -75.42
N GLN A 944 64.17 37.70 -74.32
CA GLN A 944 65.36 38.55 -74.31
C GLN A 944 66.62 37.81 -74.79
N THR A 945 66.80 36.53 -74.44
CA THR A 945 67.87 35.69 -75.00
C THR A 945 67.65 35.39 -76.48
N SER A 946 66.41 35.11 -76.92
CA SER A 946 66.08 34.99 -78.35
C SER A 946 66.31 36.30 -79.13
N HIS A 947 66.06 37.45 -78.50
CA HIS A 947 66.35 38.76 -79.08
C HIS A 947 67.87 39.00 -79.19
N LEU A 948 68.64 38.69 -78.14
CA LEU A 948 70.11 38.75 -78.15
C LEU A 948 70.72 37.78 -79.17
N GLU A 949 70.15 36.59 -79.36
CA GLU A 949 70.53 35.70 -80.45
C GLU A 949 70.18 36.26 -81.83
N SER A 950 69.01 36.87 -81.99
CA SER A 950 68.61 37.55 -83.23
C SER A 950 69.57 38.69 -83.58
N GLU A 951 69.91 39.54 -82.62
CA GLU A 951 70.95 40.58 -82.74
C GLU A 951 72.31 39.98 -83.07
N LYS A 952 72.76 38.95 -82.35
CA LYS A 952 74.02 38.25 -82.63
C LYS A 952 74.04 37.66 -84.04
N ARG A 953 72.92 37.11 -84.53
CA ARG A 953 72.76 36.61 -85.91
C ARG A 953 72.65 37.75 -86.95
N LYS A 954 72.24 38.97 -86.59
CA LYS A 954 72.34 40.16 -87.46
C LYS A 954 73.80 40.65 -87.52
N ALA A 955 74.44 40.85 -86.37
CA ALA A 955 75.83 41.26 -86.25
C ALA A 955 76.77 40.28 -86.97
N GLN A 956 76.55 38.97 -86.81
CA GLN A 956 77.29 37.94 -87.53
C GLN A 956 77.11 38.06 -89.06
N ARG A 957 75.87 38.24 -89.56
CA ARG A 957 75.62 38.47 -91.00
C ARG A 957 76.24 39.78 -91.51
N VAL A 958 76.32 40.83 -90.69
CA VAL A 958 77.03 42.08 -91.05
C VAL A 958 78.54 41.85 -91.07
N ALA A 959 79.10 41.12 -90.10
CA ALA A 959 80.51 40.78 -90.04
C ALA A 959 80.94 39.87 -91.20
N ASP A 960 80.11 38.88 -91.57
CA ASP A 960 80.38 37.99 -92.70
C ASP A 960 80.20 38.72 -94.04
N LYS A 961 79.19 39.59 -94.19
CA LYS A 961 79.08 40.47 -95.37
C LYS A 961 80.26 41.45 -95.47
N ALA A 962 80.82 41.90 -94.34
CA ALA A 962 82.05 42.69 -94.31
C ALA A 962 83.29 41.84 -94.67
N LYS A 963 83.37 40.58 -94.26
CA LYS A 963 84.41 39.64 -94.74
C LYS A 963 84.30 39.41 -96.24
N ASP A 964 83.10 39.26 -96.78
CA ASP A 964 82.88 39.09 -98.22
C ASP A 964 83.30 40.35 -98.98
N MET A 965 82.95 41.55 -98.51
CA MET A 965 83.46 42.81 -99.08
C MET A 965 84.99 42.94 -98.97
N ILE A 966 85.60 42.48 -97.86
CA ILE A 966 87.06 42.44 -97.69
C ILE A 966 87.69 41.39 -98.64
N LYS A 967 87.02 40.28 -98.89
CA LYS A 967 87.45 39.23 -99.82
C LYS A 967 87.35 39.72 -101.26
N GLU A 968 86.25 40.33 -101.65
CA GLU A 968 86.01 40.91 -102.98
C GLU A 968 86.96 42.09 -103.25
N SER A 969 87.24 42.92 -102.23
CA SER A 969 88.31 43.92 -102.24
C SER A 969 89.69 43.27 -102.41
N ARG A 970 90.02 42.22 -101.64
CA ARG A 970 91.28 41.46 -101.80
C ARG A 970 91.42 40.82 -103.18
N GLU A 971 90.37 40.20 -103.72
CA GLU A 971 90.36 39.64 -105.07
C GLU A 971 90.54 40.76 -106.12
N THR A 972 89.97 41.95 -105.90
CA THR A 972 90.19 43.12 -106.76
C THR A 972 91.64 43.63 -106.66
N ILE A 973 92.22 43.66 -105.46
CA ILE A 973 93.64 43.96 -105.23
C ILE A 973 94.54 42.90 -105.88
N THR A 974 94.19 41.61 -105.86
CA THR A 974 94.92 40.55 -106.57
C THR A 974 94.80 40.69 -108.10
N ARG A 975 93.66 41.16 -108.62
CA ARG A 975 93.51 41.50 -110.04
C ARG A 975 94.36 42.72 -110.41
N LEU A 976 94.41 43.75 -109.56
CA LEU A 976 95.29 44.91 -109.76
C LEU A 976 96.77 44.55 -109.65
N ALA A 977 97.15 43.67 -108.71
CA ALA A 977 98.50 43.14 -108.58
C ALA A 977 98.91 42.33 -109.80
N THR A 978 98.06 41.42 -110.30
CA THR A 978 98.35 40.66 -111.52
C THR A 978 98.37 41.54 -112.78
N TYR A 979 97.63 42.65 -112.84
CA TYR A 979 97.81 43.69 -113.87
C TYR A 979 99.16 44.44 -113.72
N ALA A 980 99.61 44.72 -112.50
CA ALA A 980 100.91 45.33 -112.23
C ALA A 980 102.07 44.37 -112.59
N ASP A 981 101.97 43.09 -112.21
CA ASP A 981 102.92 42.04 -112.57
C ASP A 981 102.98 41.88 -114.10
N PHE A 982 101.84 41.93 -114.80
CA PHE A 982 101.80 41.86 -116.26
C PHE A 982 102.46 43.07 -116.92
N ALA A 983 102.18 44.28 -116.43
CA ALA A 983 102.83 45.51 -116.89
C ALA A 983 104.33 45.54 -116.57
N GLU A 984 104.77 45.00 -115.43
CA GLU A 984 106.19 44.85 -115.10
C GLU A 984 106.85 43.82 -116.03
N HIS A 985 106.18 42.70 -116.32
CA HIS A 985 106.69 41.68 -117.24
C HIS A 985 106.78 42.19 -118.69
N GLU A 986 105.84 43.02 -119.12
CA GLU A 986 105.84 43.68 -120.43
C GLU A 986 106.98 44.71 -120.53
N ASN A 987 107.14 45.59 -119.53
CA ASN A 987 108.30 46.49 -119.42
C ASN A 987 109.63 45.72 -119.40
N LYS A 988 109.71 44.60 -118.68
CA LYS A 988 110.92 43.77 -118.57
C LYS A 988 111.29 43.08 -119.88
N ASN A 989 110.31 42.79 -120.74
CA ASN A 989 110.57 42.27 -122.09
C ASN A 989 110.89 43.39 -123.09
N GLN A 990 110.32 44.60 -122.95
CA GLN A 990 110.76 45.79 -123.70
C GLN A 990 112.21 46.18 -123.36
N MET A 991 112.58 46.16 -122.07
CA MET A 991 113.95 46.39 -121.62
C MET A 991 114.93 45.37 -122.23
N ARG A 992 114.59 44.07 -122.24
CA ARG A 992 115.41 43.05 -122.93
C ARG A 992 115.54 43.29 -124.44
N HIS A 993 114.50 43.81 -125.09
CA HIS A 993 114.57 44.15 -126.52
C HIS A 993 115.60 45.26 -126.76
N LEU A 994 115.56 46.31 -125.93
CA LEU A 994 116.52 47.41 -125.95
C LEU A 994 117.94 46.95 -125.57
N GLU A 995 118.08 46.05 -124.59
CA GLU A 995 119.39 45.46 -124.22
C GLU A 995 120.00 44.67 -125.38
N ASN A 996 119.20 43.86 -126.10
CA ASN A 996 119.65 43.11 -127.27
C ASN A 996 120.01 44.04 -128.45
N GLU A 997 119.26 45.11 -128.69
CA GLU A 997 119.58 46.11 -129.72
C GLU A 997 120.86 46.89 -129.38
N LEU A 998 121.06 47.24 -128.11
CA LEU A 998 122.28 47.90 -127.62
C LEU A 998 123.51 46.97 -127.68
N GLU A 999 123.33 45.66 -127.51
CA GLU A 999 124.39 44.66 -127.69
C GLU A 999 124.73 44.49 -129.18
N PHE A 1000 123.73 44.48 -130.07
CA PHE A 1000 123.94 44.44 -131.53
C PHE A 1000 124.68 45.69 -132.05
N GLU A 1001 124.39 46.90 -131.54
CA GLU A 1001 125.19 48.10 -131.85
C GLU A 1001 126.64 47.97 -131.36
N ARG A 1002 126.86 47.42 -130.16
CA ARG A 1002 128.20 47.20 -129.60
C ARG A 1002 129.03 46.20 -130.41
N GLU A 1003 128.41 45.16 -130.97
CA GLU A 1003 129.10 44.23 -131.88
C GLU A 1003 129.36 44.85 -133.26
N SER A 1004 128.39 45.61 -133.80
CA SER A 1004 128.56 46.38 -135.04
C SER A 1004 129.73 47.37 -134.95
N SER A 1005 129.83 48.12 -133.84
CA SER A 1005 130.93 49.06 -133.58
C SER A 1005 132.30 48.36 -133.56
N LYS A 1006 132.42 47.22 -132.86
CA LYS A 1006 133.65 46.41 -132.84
C LYS A 1006 134.04 45.91 -134.23
N TYR A 1007 133.06 45.52 -135.06
CA TYR A 1007 133.31 45.07 -136.43
C TYR A 1007 133.88 46.21 -137.31
N THR A 1008 133.36 47.44 -137.20
CA THR A 1008 133.95 48.60 -137.88
C THR A 1008 135.36 48.95 -137.40
N GLU A 1009 135.62 48.86 -136.09
CA GLU A 1009 136.91 49.22 -135.50
C GLU A 1009 138.02 48.22 -135.90
N MET A 1010 137.71 46.92 -135.87
CA MET A 1010 138.57 45.85 -136.38
C MET A 1010 138.85 45.98 -137.89
N LYS A 1011 137.88 46.45 -138.67
CA LYS A 1011 138.06 46.72 -140.11
C LYS A 1011 139.01 47.91 -140.34
N HIS A 1012 138.96 48.92 -139.47
CA HIS A 1012 139.81 50.12 -139.56
C HIS A 1012 141.27 49.82 -139.16
N GLN A 1013 141.51 48.99 -138.13
CA GLN A 1013 142.86 48.53 -137.78
C GLN A 1013 143.52 47.71 -138.91
N ASN A 1014 142.77 46.84 -139.59
CA ASN A 1014 143.30 46.04 -140.71
C ASN A 1014 143.71 46.90 -141.92
N TYR A 1015 142.98 47.98 -142.23
CA TYR A 1015 143.42 48.96 -143.24
C TYR A 1015 144.73 49.67 -142.85
N LYS A 1016 144.90 50.00 -141.56
CA LYS A 1016 146.12 50.63 -141.04
C LYS A 1016 147.34 49.69 -141.14
N ALA A 1017 147.15 48.40 -140.89
CA ALA A 1017 148.18 47.36 -141.05
C ALA A 1017 148.55 47.08 -142.53
N ALA A 1018 147.60 47.23 -143.46
CA ALA A 1018 147.83 47.04 -144.89
C ALA A 1018 148.70 48.17 -145.49
N ASN A 1019 148.38 49.44 -145.20
CA ASN A 1019 149.12 50.59 -145.76
C ASN A 1019 150.59 50.62 -145.33
N SER A 1020 150.92 50.23 -144.09
CA SER A 1020 152.31 50.21 -143.62
C SER A 1020 153.18 49.26 -144.46
N ARG A 1021 152.66 48.08 -144.82
CA ARG A 1021 153.38 47.08 -145.64
C ARG A 1021 153.51 47.51 -147.10
N HIS A 1022 152.63 48.37 -147.58
CA HIS A 1022 152.69 48.91 -148.94
C HIS A 1022 153.73 50.05 -149.07
N LEU A 1023 154.05 50.74 -147.97
CA LEU A 1023 155.09 51.77 -147.92
C LEU A 1023 156.50 51.15 -147.93
N ASP A 1024 156.72 50.10 -147.13
CA ASP A 1024 157.98 49.33 -147.13
C ASP A 1024 158.31 48.71 -148.51
N GLN A 1025 157.28 48.35 -149.28
CA GLN A 1025 157.44 47.85 -150.66
C GLN A 1025 157.68 48.95 -151.71
N MET A 1026 157.43 50.23 -151.39
CA MET A 1026 157.85 51.35 -152.23
C MET A 1026 159.30 51.74 -151.97
N ILE A 1027 159.74 51.76 -150.70
CA ILE A 1027 161.13 52.11 -150.35
C ILE A 1027 162.10 51.09 -150.97
N ARG A 1028 161.82 49.79 -150.89
CA ARG A 1028 162.63 48.73 -151.56
C ARG A 1028 162.52 48.69 -153.09
N ARG A 1029 161.73 49.58 -153.70
CA ARG A 1029 161.74 49.84 -155.16
C ARG A 1029 162.54 51.09 -155.53
N LEU A 1030 162.91 51.93 -154.58
CA LEU A 1030 163.72 53.14 -154.79
C LEU A 1030 165.23 52.92 -154.57
N GLU A 1031 165.67 51.70 -154.25
CA GLU A 1031 167.10 51.34 -154.17
C GLU A 1031 167.72 50.95 -155.53
N ASN A 1032 166.92 50.76 -156.59
CA ASN A 1032 167.36 50.03 -157.80
C ASN A 1032 167.10 50.74 -159.16
N GLN A 1033 166.94 52.06 -159.21
CA GLN A 1033 166.68 52.74 -160.50
C GLN A 1033 167.27 54.14 -160.73
N LEU A 1034 168.40 54.49 -160.11
CA LEU A 1034 169.35 55.48 -160.67
C LEU A 1034 170.74 55.34 -160.04
N HIS A 1035 171.56 54.53 -160.72
CA HIS A 1035 173.02 54.66 -160.75
C HIS A 1035 173.36 55.66 -161.88
N ILE A 1036 174.57 56.24 -161.92
CA ILE A 1036 175.05 57.20 -162.96
C ILE A 1036 174.45 58.62 -162.73
N ASP A 1037 175.19 59.75 -162.74
CA ASP A 1037 176.58 60.05 -163.19
C ASP A 1037 177.32 61.00 -162.20
N ASP A 1038 178.63 61.21 -162.41
CA ASP A 1038 179.52 62.00 -161.52
C ASP A 1038 179.38 63.54 -161.64
N LEU A 1039 178.90 64.22 -160.58
CA LEU A 1039 179.40 65.52 -160.07
C LEU A 1039 178.77 65.97 -158.73
#